data_AF-A0A812JCI6-F1
#
_entry.id   AF-A0A812JCI6-F1
#
_cell.length_a   1.000
_cell.length_b   1.000
_cell.length_c   1.000
_cell.angle_alpha   90.00
_cell.angle_beta   90.00
_cell.angle_gamma   90.00
#
_symmetry.space_group_name_H-M   'P 1'
#
loop_
_entity.id
_entity.type
_entity.pdbx_description
1 polymer ?
#
loop_
_entity_poly.entity_id
_entity_poly.type
_entity_poly.pdbx_seq_one_letter_code
_entity_poly.pdbx_strand_id
1 'polypeptide(L)'
;MQTFPEKVYDVTNCGEAYGTSYLGICTRRTLELQSEEIVLKTRNCCVSSVQRRPYAQLNALEHRSVCFGLCNAINSDLAPMDDEGNGGIVPGCGCDAAYVQEIVREMNLRKEGRGKVAQMRQQKYMLERITQLAIKVPMLLKSLGVEYPPSDATLQRLFSGSAPEMRPLSEVISLEPLPEFGTNQYDVTHCCQSLACTSRLLELQPDEASITTRQSLSGSVMTSKVPYANIESVDAVSACCCLRVLTAGELTKPPGKPIDEAISPGCGCNGALVEQIRADLQARVEVRGNLGQIKQLEKMMAKFHDVAAELALILDKIGADTSFPPTQETMRNIYGSSGPDLSHASVVPHTKPSEDFQTKEYNVRNETANICCLLCTCGIAGCETYTLTLEPEQAVFRYSNRCDASVERKPYAQLGSVDENVCCCCIHTVNGLAPGCCGDPTAVKEIAEELQNRKVGRGNIAQLRNQENTMIKAMEADVRTDIFLHKKGIEYPPSQQTLQAVYGLAVPTLPPGGTHGETLHAGASEQMDTKNFSIVNACDQCCFCTSHTLELNDEEAIFRLKNCCVQATSREPYAQLGSVEPISGCMGLCSSVHTDQNQICPGLGCSHALVNEIATELQHRKVKRGNIAQIRMQENLILEIIKLGIKYDLILHKEGIQYPPAQEKMTALFGQGLGLGSTCDVRRDITFHLSLISNPSMVVSEKNGMPPFN
;
A
#
# COMPACT_ATOMS: atom_id res chain seq x y z
N MET A 1 -7.28 -11.26 10.92
CA MET A 1 -7.68 -10.79 9.58
C MET A 1 -9.14 -11.13 9.36
N GLN A 2 -9.92 -10.23 8.79
CA GLN A 2 -11.31 -10.55 8.44
C GLN A 2 -11.32 -11.33 7.12
N THR A 3 -12.01 -12.46 7.08
CA THR A 3 -12.27 -13.21 5.85
C THR A 3 -13.58 -12.71 5.25
N PHE A 4 -13.61 -12.58 3.92
CA PHE A 4 -14.78 -12.13 3.21
C PHE A 4 -15.20 -13.20 2.20
N PRO A 5 -16.42 -13.76 2.31
CA PRO A 5 -16.93 -14.67 1.30
C PRO A 5 -17.13 -13.93 -0.02
N GLU A 6 -17.03 -14.62 -1.15
CA GLU A 6 -17.33 -14.00 -2.44
C GLU A 6 -18.78 -13.55 -2.51
N LYS A 7 -19.02 -12.36 -3.05
CA LYS A 7 -20.36 -11.84 -3.33
C LYS A 7 -20.42 -11.33 -4.76
N VAL A 8 -21.53 -11.58 -5.44
CA VAL A 8 -21.74 -11.17 -6.83
C VAL A 8 -23.01 -10.35 -6.91
N TYR A 9 -22.91 -9.15 -7.47
CA TYR A 9 -24.02 -8.24 -7.70
C TYR A 9 -24.25 -8.06 -9.20
N ASP A 10 -25.51 -8.06 -9.62
CA ASP A 10 -25.87 -7.60 -10.96
C ASP A 10 -26.02 -6.08 -10.90
N VAL A 11 -25.12 -5.38 -11.58
CA VAL A 11 -25.07 -3.92 -11.58
C VAL A 11 -25.39 -3.36 -12.97
N THR A 12 -26.13 -4.14 -13.77
CA THR A 12 -26.56 -3.75 -15.10
C THR A 12 -27.52 -2.57 -15.01
N ASN A 13 -27.21 -1.48 -15.70
CA ASN A 13 -28.09 -0.33 -15.81
C ASN A 13 -29.25 -0.66 -16.78
N CYS A 14 -30.49 -0.49 -16.33
CA CYS A 14 -31.70 -0.73 -17.14
C CYS A 14 -31.74 0.16 -18.38
N GLY A 15 -31.35 1.43 -18.27
CA GLY A 15 -31.24 2.34 -19.42
C GLY A 15 -30.24 1.83 -20.46
N GLU A 16 -29.08 1.33 -20.02
CA GLU A 16 -28.11 0.69 -20.91
C GLU A 16 -28.66 -0.60 -21.51
N ALA A 17 -29.33 -1.44 -20.72
CA ALA A 17 -29.91 -2.70 -21.19
C ALA A 17 -31.05 -2.51 -22.20
N TYR A 18 -31.97 -1.56 -21.95
CA TYR A 18 -33.14 -1.30 -22.80
C TYR A 18 -32.82 -0.40 -24.00
N GLY A 19 -32.03 0.66 -23.81
CA GLY A 19 -31.65 1.56 -24.90
C GLY A 19 -30.84 0.85 -25.99
N THR A 20 -30.04 -0.15 -25.60
CA THR A 20 -29.27 -0.97 -26.54
C THR A 20 -30.04 -2.19 -27.07
N SER A 21 -31.13 -2.60 -26.42
CA SER A 21 -31.99 -3.69 -26.92
C SER A 21 -32.64 -3.37 -28.26
N TYR A 22 -32.94 -2.08 -28.53
CA TYR A 22 -33.40 -1.60 -29.84
C TYR A 22 -32.35 -1.77 -30.96
N LEU A 23 -31.07 -1.86 -30.60
CA LEU A 23 -29.94 -2.11 -31.51
C LEU A 23 -29.39 -3.55 -31.39
N GLY A 24 -30.01 -4.41 -30.57
CA GLY A 24 -29.54 -5.79 -30.33
C GLY A 24 -28.26 -5.91 -29.50
N ILE A 25 -27.82 -4.87 -28.78
CA ILE A 25 -26.54 -4.84 -28.04
C ILE A 25 -26.79 -4.93 -26.53
N CYS A 26 -27.36 -6.03 -26.03
CA CYS A 26 -27.65 -6.16 -24.59
C CYS A 26 -26.37 -6.02 -23.75
N THR A 27 -26.22 -4.92 -23.02
CA THR A 27 -25.09 -4.71 -22.10
C THR A 27 -25.44 -5.29 -20.73
N ARG A 28 -24.51 -6.06 -20.16
CA ARG A 28 -24.59 -6.65 -18.84
C ARG A 28 -23.37 -6.24 -18.03
N ARG A 29 -23.58 -5.83 -16.79
CA ARG A 29 -22.50 -5.52 -15.84
C ARG A 29 -22.64 -6.35 -14.58
N THR A 30 -21.56 -6.99 -14.17
CA THR A 30 -21.50 -7.80 -12.94
C THR A 30 -20.37 -7.27 -12.06
N LEU A 31 -20.67 -7.05 -10.79
CA LEU A 31 -19.69 -6.65 -9.78
C LEU A 31 -19.42 -7.81 -8.84
N GLU A 32 -18.21 -8.35 -8.88
CA GLU A 32 -17.78 -9.46 -8.01
C GLU A 32 -16.86 -8.90 -6.91
N LEU A 33 -17.30 -9.03 -5.66
CA LEU A 33 -16.49 -8.73 -4.50
C LEU A 33 -15.77 -10.01 -4.08
N GLN A 34 -14.53 -10.17 -4.52
CA GLN A 34 -13.66 -11.29 -4.13
C GLN A 34 -12.97 -10.99 -2.79
N SER A 35 -12.17 -11.93 -2.28
CA SER A 35 -11.50 -11.80 -0.97
C SER A 35 -10.45 -10.67 -0.93
N GLU A 36 -9.70 -10.47 -2.02
CA GLU A 36 -8.56 -9.54 -2.09
C GLU A 36 -8.77 -8.36 -3.04
N GLU A 37 -9.67 -8.52 -4.01
CA GLU A 37 -9.95 -7.52 -5.04
C GLU A 37 -11.43 -7.46 -5.40
N ILE A 38 -11.79 -6.39 -6.10
CA ILE A 38 -13.10 -6.19 -6.72
C ILE A 38 -12.97 -6.31 -8.23
N VAL A 39 -13.93 -6.98 -8.85
CA VAL A 39 -13.96 -7.24 -10.28
C VAL A 39 -15.25 -6.70 -10.89
N LEU A 40 -15.14 -5.70 -11.77
CA LEU A 40 -16.25 -5.21 -12.58
C LEU A 40 -16.15 -5.82 -13.98
N LYS A 41 -17.11 -6.68 -14.33
CA LYS A 41 -17.22 -7.29 -15.66
C LYS A 41 -18.27 -6.55 -16.46
N THR A 42 -17.92 -6.06 -17.64
CA THR A 42 -18.86 -5.46 -18.60
C THR A 42 -18.85 -6.29 -19.86
N ARG A 43 -20.04 -6.70 -20.32
CA ARG A 43 -20.19 -7.49 -21.54
C ARG A 43 -21.36 -6.97 -22.35
N ASN A 44 -21.12 -6.74 -23.63
CA ASN A 44 -22.18 -6.55 -24.62
C ASN A 44 -21.81 -7.30 -25.91
N CYS A 45 -22.60 -7.14 -26.97
CA CYS A 45 -22.37 -7.85 -28.24
C CYS A 45 -21.05 -7.46 -28.94
N CYS A 46 -20.48 -6.30 -28.61
CA CYS A 46 -19.32 -5.73 -29.29
C CYS A 46 -18.04 -5.69 -28.44
N VAL A 47 -18.20 -5.66 -27.11
CA VAL A 47 -17.15 -5.38 -26.13
C VAL A 47 -17.31 -6.31 -24.93
N SER A 48 -16.21 -6.94 -24.54
CA SER A 48 -16.05 -7.52 -23.21
C SER A 48 -14.87 -6.86 -22.52
N SER A 49 -15.09 -6.31 -21.33
CA SER A 49 -14.04 -5.77 -20.49
C SER A 49 -14.18 -6.28 -19.06
N VAL A 50 -13.03 -6.45 -18.41
CA VAL A 50 -12.93 -6.81 -17.00
C VAL A 50 -12.02 -5.79 -16.36
N GLN A 51 -12.46 -5.24 -15.22
CA GLN A 51 -11.65 -4.32 -14.43
C GLN A 51 -11.43 -4.92 -13.04
N ARG A 52 -10.16 -5.07 -12.66
CA ARG A 52 -9.77 -5.62 -11.35
C ARG A 52 -9.01 -4.61 -10.52
N ARG A 53 -9.46 -4.37 -9.28
CA ARG A 53 -8.78 -3.49 -8.33
C ARG A 53 -8.65 -4.14 -6.96
N PRO A 54 -7.44 -4.28 -6.41
CA PRO A 54 -7.25 -4.62 -5.00
C PRO A 54 -7.94 -3.60 -4.10
N TYR A 55 -8.47 -4.01 -2.94
CA TYR A 55 -9.12 -3.08 -2.01
C TYR A 55 -8.19 -1.98 -1.50
N ALA A 56 -6.87 -2.21 -1.50
CA ALA A 56 -5.85 -1.22 -1.14
C ALA A 56 -5.66 -0.10 -2.19
N GLN A 57 -6.17 -0.27 -3.41
CA GLN A 57 -6.18 0.74 -4.47
C GLN A 57 -7.52 1.47 -4.60
N LEU A 58 -8.51 1.16 -3.74
CA LEU A 58 -9.79 1.87 -3.74
C LEU A 58 -9.69 3.09 -2.81
N ASN A 59 -9.82 4.27 -3.40
CA ASN A 59 -9.72 5.56 -2.76
C ASN A 59 -11.10 6.05 -2.33
N ALA A 60 -11.91 6.58 -3.25
CA ALA A 60 -13.25 7.07 -2.94
C ALA A 60 -14.27 5.95 -3.20
N LEU A 61 -15.19 5.77 -2.26
CA LEU A 61 -16.33 4.90 -2.46
C LEU A 61 -17.56 5.51 -1.83
N GLU A 62 -18.43 6.03 -2.69
CA GLU A 62 -19.56 6.85 -2.27
C GLU A 62 -20.86 6.37 -2.90
N HIS A 63 -21.93 6.45 -2.12
CA HIS A 63 -23.29 6.44 -2.64
C HIS A 63 -23.63 7.85 -3.11
N ARG A 64 -23.97 8.02 -4.39
CA ARG A 64 -24.46 9.29 -4.95
C ARG A 64 -25.86 9.13 -5.51
N SER A 65 -26.70 10.12 -5.26
CA SER A 65 -27.97 10.26 -5.96
C SER A 65 -27.76 11.07 -7.24
N VAL A 66 -28.17 10.52 -8.37
CA VAL A 66 -28.09 11.10 -9.73
C VAL A 66 -29.48 11.29 -10.33
N CYS A 67 -29.58 11.93 -11.50
CA CYS A 67 -30.85 12.22 -12.18
C CYS A 67 -31.87 12.96 -11.28
N PHE A 68 -31.46 14.11 -10.73
CA PHE A 68 -32.30 14.91 -9.81
C PHE A 68 -32.77 14.15 -8.55
N GLY A 69 -31.96 13.19 -8.09
CA GLY A 69 -32.26 12.40 -6.89
C GLY A 69 -33.15 11.18 -7.13
N LEU A 70 -33.52 10.89 -8.38
CA LEU A 70 -34.38 9.75 -8.73
C LEU A 70 -33.59 8.43 -8.84
N CYS A 71 -32.30 8.52 -9.12
CA CYS A 71 -31.43 7.37 -9.35
C CYS A 71 -30.29 7.36 -8.31
N ASN A 72 -29.77 6.20 -7.99
CA ASN A 72 -28.68 5.99 -7.04
C ASN A 72 -27.55 5.25 -7.73
N ALA A 73 -26.33 5.68 -7.45
CA ALA A 73 -25.13 5.26 -8.13
C ALA A 73 -23.99 5.06 -7.14
N ILE A 74 -23.07 4.17 -7.49
CA ILE A 74 -21.81 3.96 -6.80
C ILE A 74 -20.75 4.79 -7.54
N ASN A 75 -20.16 5.76 -6.86
CA ASN A 75 -18.99 6.47 -7.33
C ASN A 75 -17.73 5.79 -6.75
N SER A 76 -16.81 5.36 -7.62
CA SER A 76 -15.56 4.70 -7.20
C SER A 76 -14.48 4.82 -8.27
N ASP A 77 -13.21 4.52 -7.94
CA ASP A 77 -12.12 4.55 -8.93
C ASP A 77 -12.28 3.52 -10.06
N LEU A 78 -13.14 2.51 -9.88
CA LEU A 78 -13.53 1.58 -10.96
C LEU A 78 -14.43 2.26 -12.01
N ALA A 79 -15.30 3.15 -11.56
CA ALA A 79 -16.27 3.84 -12.39
C ALA A 79 -16.49 5.22 -11.77
N PRO A 80 -15.59 6.18 -12.06
CA PRO A 80 -15.70 7.51 -11.49
C PRO A 80 -16.95 8.20 -12.03
N MET A 81 -17.49 9.12 -11.23
CA MET A 81 -18.58 10.00 -11.60
C MET A 81 -18.06 11.42 -11.75
N ASP A 82 -18.44 12.09 -12.83
CA ASP A 82 -18.13 13.51 -13.03
C ASP A 82 -19.03 14.41 -12.17
N ASP A 83 -18.82 15.73 -12.27
CA ASP A 83 -19.60 16.72 -11.51
C ASP A 83 -21.04 16.88 -12.01
N GLU A 84 -21.30 16.49 -13.26
CA GLU A 84 -22.64 16.47 -13.85
C GLU A 84 -23.45 15.23 -13.42
N GLY A 85 -22.80 14.30 -12.72
CA GLY A 85 -23.41 13.04 -12.28
C GLY A 85 -23.41 11.96 -13.37
N ASN A 86 -22.66 12.15 -14.46
CA ASN A 86 -22.44 11.12 -15.46
C ASN A 86 -21.38 10.13 -14.97
N GLY A 87 -21.54 8.86 -15.34
CA GLY A 87 -20.65 7.78 -14.92
C GLY A 87 -21.16 7.02 -13.69
N GLY A 88 -20.24 6.46 -12.91
CA GLY A 88 -20.59 5.57 -11.80
C GLY A 88 -21.15 4.20 -12.21
N ILE A 89 -21.41 3.38 -11.20
CA ILE A 89 -22.15 2.12 -11.35
C ILE A 89 -23.60 2.37 -10.91
N VAL A 90 -24.56 2.21 -11.83
CA VAL A 90 -25.99 2.44 -11.58
C VAL A 90 -26.75 1.12 -11.76
N PRO A 91 -26.93 0.32 -10.70
CA PRO A 91 -27.69 -0.93 -10.78
C PRO A 91 -29.17 -0.68 -11.12
N GLY A 92 -29.70 -1.43 -12.09
CA GLY A 92 -31.09 -1.31 -12.52
C GLY A 92 -31.42 0.08 -13.08
N CYS A 93 -32.59 0.62 -12.74
CA CYS A 93 -32.92 2.02 -13.06
C CYS A 93 -32.32 3.02 -12.06
N GLY A 94 -31.47 2.58 -11.11
CA GLY A 94 -30.99 3.40 -10.01
C GLY A 94 -32.04 3.67 -8.91
N CYS A 95 -33.27 3.20 -9.04
CA CYS A 95 -34.34 3.50 -8.08
C CYS A 95 -34.20 2.76 -6.74
N ASP A 96 -33.38 1.70 -6.68
CA ASP A 96 -33.18 0.91 -5.46
C ASP A 96 -32.00 1.44 -4.62
N ALA A 97 -32.27 2.48 -3.83
CA ALA A 97 -31.28 3.06 -2.93
C ALA A 97 -30.74 2.03 -1.92
N ALA A 98 -31.57 1.09 -1.46
CA ALA A 98 -31.17 0.09 -0.47
C ALA A 98 -30.14 -0.88 -1.06
N TYR A 99 -30.34 -1.32 -2.30
CA TYR A 99 -29.39 -2.18 -3.00
C TYR A 99 -28.04 -1.49 -3.24
N VAL A 100 -28.05 -0.23 -3.70
CA VAL A 100 -26.81 0.55 -3.88
C VAL A 100 -26.09 0.76 -2.55
N GLN A 101 -26.83 1.10 -1.48
CA GLN A 101 -26.27 1.25 -0.13
C GLN A 101 -25.69 -0.05 0.40
N GLU A 102 -26.30 -1.20 0.13
CA GLU A 102 -25.75 -2.50 0.51
C GLU A 102 -24.40 -2.74 -0.17
N ILE A 103 -24.31 -2.51 -1.50
CA ILE A 103 -23.06 -2.69 -2.24
C ILE A 103 -21.97 -1.76 -1.71
N VAL A 104 -22.29 -0.48 -1.53
CA VAL A 104 -21.35 0.53 -0.98
C VAL A 104 -20.91 0.14 0.43
N ARG A 105 -21.82 -0.34 1.30
CA ARG A 105 -21.49 -0.81 2.65
C ARG A 105 -20.54 -2.00 2.61
N GLU A 106 -20.81 -2.98 1.77
CA GLU A 106 -20.00 -4.19 1.63
C GLU A 106 -18.60 -3.89 1.09
N MET A 107 -18.50 -3.05 0.07
CA MET A 107 -17.22 -2.62 -0.47
C MET A 107 -16.42 -1.79 0.54
N ASN A 108 -17.06 -0.89 1.31
CA ASN A 108 -16.41 -0.14 2.39
C ASN A 108 -15.90 -1.07 3.51
N LEU A 109 -16.69 -2.06 3.90
CA LEU A 109 -16.32 -3.03 4.93
C LEU A 109 -15.09 -3.87 4.50
N ARG A 110 -14.99 -4.24 3.22
CA ARG A 110 -13.80 -4.90 2.67
C ARG A 110 -12.60 -3.97 2.54
N LYS A 111 -12.83 -2.72 2.11
CA LYS A 111 -11.79 -1.68 2.09
C LYS A 111 -11.23 -1.43 3.50
N GLU A 112 -12.05 -1.42 4.54
CA GLU A 112 -11.59 -1.30 5.92
C GLU A 112 -10.83 -2.55 6.39
N GLY A 113 -11.28 -3.75 6.00
CA GLY A 113 -10.68 -5.01 6.44
C GLY A 113 -9.45 -5.49 5.66
N ARG A 114 -9.25 -5.04 4.42
CA ARG A 114 -8.17 -5.46 3.49
C ARG A 114 -7.47 -4.32 2.76
N GLY A 115 -7.97 -3.08 2.86
CA GLY A 115 -7.34 -1.90 2.24
C GLY A 115 -6.19 -1.34 3.08
N LYS A 116 -5.73 -0.13 2.74
CA LYS A 116 -4.55 0.48 3.38
C LYS A 116 -4.71 0.73 4.88
N VAL A 117 -5.93 1.01 5.36
CA VAL A 117 -6.21 1.14 6.80
C VAL A 117 -5.95 -0.17 7.55
N ALA A 118 -6.38 -1.30 6.98
CA ALA A 118 -6.09 -2.62 7.54
C ALA A 118 -4.58 -2.88 7.62
N GLN A 119 -3.86 -2.60 6.52
CA GLN A 119 -2.40 -2.79 6.45
C GLN A 119 -1.67 -1.96 7.52
N MET A 120 -2.06 -0.70 7.72
CA MET A 120 -1.46 0.14 8.77
C MET A 120 -1.72 -0.42 10.18
N ARG A 121 -2.96 -0.84 10.47
CA ARG A 121 -3.31 -1.43 11.76
C ARG A 121 -2.54 -2.74 12.00
N GLN A 122 -2.38 -3.54 10.95
CA GLN A 122 -1.59 -4.76 10.97
C GLN A 122 -0.10 -4.49 11.22
N GLN A 123 0.51 -3.51 10.53
CA GLN A 123 1.89 -3.11 10.75
C GLN A 123 2.13 -2.61 12.17
N LYS A 124 1.24 -1.78 12.71
CA LYS A 124 1.28 -1.32 14.10
C LYS A 124 1.26 -2.52 15.06
N TYR A 125 0.31 -3.43 14.89
CA TYR A 125 0.21 -4.65 15.71
C TYR A 125 1.48 -5.51 15.64
N MET A 126 2.02 -5.72 14.44
CA MET A 126 3.27 -6.47 14.25
C MET A 126 4.44 -5.80 14.98
N LEU A 127 4.60 -4.48 14.83
CA LEU A 127 5.66 -3.73 15.47
C LEU A 127 5.56 -3.80 17.00
N GLU A 128 4.35 -3.68 17.56
CA GLU A 128 4.11 -3.86 19.00
C GLU A 128 4.52 -5.25 19.48
N ARG A 129 4.12 -6.30 18.75
CA ARG A 129 4.45 -7.69 19.11
C ARG A 129 5.93 -8.00 18.99
N ILE A 130 6.61 -7.52 17.95
CA ILE A 130 8.07 -7.68 17.82
C ILE A 130 8.79 -6.88 18.89
N THR A 131 8.27 -5.73 19.27
CA THR A 131 8.82 -4.97 20.39
C THR A 131 8.72 -5.75 21.70
N GLN A 132 7.63 -6.50 21.92
CA GLN A 132 7.55 -7.45 23.04
C GLN A 132 8.62 -8.53 22.94
N LEU A 133 8.83 -9.12 21.75
CA LEU A 133 9.90 -10.10 21.52
C LEU A 133 11.29 -9.52 21.83
N ALA A 134 11.58 -8.31 21.35
CA ALA A 134 12.83 -7.58 21.59
C ALA A 134 13.07 -7.27 23.09
N ILE A 135 12.05 -7.38 23.95
CA ILE A 135 12.20 -7.32 25.42
C ILE A 135 12.41 -8.72 26.00
N LYS A 136 11.66 -9.72 25.52
CA LYS A 136 11.71 -11.11 25.99
C LYS A 136 13.07 -11.76 25.74
N VAL A 137 13.69 -11.53 24.58
CA VAL A 137 14.97 -12.15 24.21
C VAL A 137 16.12 -11.70 25.12
N PRO A 138 16.32 -10.40 25.40
CA PRO A 138 17.34 -9.98 26.36
C PRO A 138 17.12 -10.47 27.78
N MET A 139 15.86 -10.64 28.21
CA MET A 139 15.55 -11.27 29.50
C MET A 139 16.06 -12.71 29.55
N LEU A 140 15.95 -13.45 28.44
CA LEU A 140 16.48 -14.81 28.31
C LEU A 140 18.00 -14.86 28.22
N LEU A 141 18.63 -13.94 27.48
CA LEU A 141 20.09 -13.81 27.45
C LEU A 141 20.65 -13.67 28.88
N LYS A 142 20.06 -12.78 29.68
CA LYS A 142 20.48 -12.57 31.07
C LYS A 142 20.23 -13.80 31.95
N SER A 143 19.07 -14.45 31.84
CA SER A 143 18.76 -15.63 32.67
C SER A 143 19.66 -16.82 32.37
N LEU A 144 20.06 -16.99 31.11
CA LEU A 144 20.95 -18.05 30.65
C LEU A 144 22.44 -17.71 30.84
N GLY A 145 22.77 -16.50 31.30
CA GLY A 145 24.15 -16.03 31.47
C GLY A 145 24.90 -15.98 30.14
N VAL A 146 24.22 -15.50 29.10
CA VAL A 146 24.83 -15.18 27.80
C VAL A 146 25.47 -13.79 27.91
N GLU A 147 26.71 -13.67 27.45
CA GLU A 147 27.43 -12.40 27.41
C GLU A 147 26.85 -11.49 26.30
N TYR A 148 26.55 -10.25 26.64
CA TYR A 148 26.07 -9.25 25.69
C TYR A 148 26.66 -7.86 26.01
N PRO A 149 27.27 -7.16 25.02
CA PRO A 149 27.53 -7.63 23.66
C PRO A 149 28.51 -8.83 23.65
N PRO A 150 28.42 -9.73 22.65
CA PRO A 150 29.31 -10.87 22.54
C PRO A 150 30.75 -10.44 22.20
N SER A 151 31.73 -11.26 22.55
CA SER A 151 33.12 -11.04 22.16
C SER A 151 33.35 -11.24 20.65
N ASP A 152 34.35 -10.57 20.08
CA ASP A 152 34.73 -10.69 18.66
C ASP A 152 34.99 -12.15 18.24
N ALA A 153 35.60 -12.94 19.14
CA ALA A 153 35.83 -14.36 18.92
C ALA A 153 34.51 -15.15 18.79
N THR A 154 33.49 -14.78 19.57
CA THR A 154 32.15 -15.38 19.49
C THR A 154 31.47 -15.00 18.19
N LEU A 155 31.55 -13.72 17.79
CA LEU A 155 30.98 -13.23 16.54
C LEU A 155 31.62 -13.90 15.31
N GLN A 156 32.95 -13.98 15.27
CA GLN A 156 33.66 -14.65 14.18
C GLN A 156 33.31 -16.13 14.08
N ARG A 157 33.19 -16.81 15.23
CA ARG A 157 32.84 -18.24 15.28
C ARG A 157 31.42 -18.50 14.78
N LEU A 158 30.45 -17.67 15.16
CA LEU A 158 29.04 -17.91 14.85
C LEU A 158 28.62 -17.41 13.46
N PHE A 159 29.25 -16.34 12.95
CA PHE A 159 28.78 -15.65 11.75
C PHE A 159 29.77 -15.61 10.57
N SER A 160 30.90 -16.34 10.66
CA SER A 160 31.81 -16.67 9.54
C SER A 160 31.96 -15.60 8.45
N GLY A 161 32.44 -14.40 8.80
CA GLY A 161 32.76 -13.33 7.85
C GLY A 161 31.66 -12.30 7.57
N SER A 162 30.43 -12.53 8.04
CA SER A 162 29.32 -11.56 7.97
C SER A 162 28.68 -11.39 9.34
N ALA A 163 29.45 -10.95 10.33
CA ALA A 163 28.95 -10.69 11.67
C ALA A 163 27.91 -9.55 11.66
N PRO A 164 26.73 -9.73 12.28
CA PRO A 164 25.76 -8.66 12.43
C PRO A 164 26.32 -7.58 13.36
N GLU A 165 25.90 -6.33 13.15
CA GLU A 165 26.19 -5.25 14.08
C GLU A 165 25.37 -5.46 15.36
N MET A 166 26.06 -5.68 16.49
CA MET A 166 25.41 -5.89 17.79
C MET A 166 25.13 -4.54 18.45
N ARG A 167 23.87 -4.11 18.42
CA ARG A 167 23.44 -2.84 19.03
C ARG A 167 23.32 -2.97 20.55
N PRO A 168 23.56 -1.91 21.34
CA PRO A 168 23.27 -1.92 22.77
C PRO A 168 21.80 -2.26 23.04
N LEU A 169 21.51 -3.07 24.07
CA LEU A 169 20.14 -3.46 24.43
C LEU A 169 19.20 -2.27 24.69
N SER A 170 19.76 -1.14 25.14
CA SER A 170 19.03 0.12 25.33
C SER A 170 18.51 0.72 24.01
N GLU A 171 19.23 0.52 22.90
CA GLU A 171 18.85 0.98 21.57
C GLU A 171 17.88 0.03 20.88
N VAL A 172 18.06 -1.29 21.09
CA VAL A 172 17.18 -2.35 20.55
C VAL A 172 15.72 -2.13 20.97
N ILE A 173 15.51 -1.63 22.19
CA ILE A 173 14.18 -1.48 22.77
C ILE A 173 13.50 -0.17 22.41
N SER A 174 14.20 0.84 21.85
CA SER A 174 13.69 2.22 21.73
C SER A 174 12.17 2.25 21.46
N LEU A 175 11.44 2.53 22.55
CA LEU A 175 9.98 2.45 22.61
C LEU A 175 9.42 3.81 22.23
N GLU A 176 9.88 4.42 21.14
CA GLU A 176 9.21 5.63 20.68
C GLU A 176 7.80 5.21 20.27
N PRO A 177 6.76 5.51 21.09
CA PRO A 177 5.43 5.11 20.74
C PRO A 177 5.05 5.90 19.49
N LEU A 178 4.43 5.22 18.53
CA LEU A 178 3.86 5.93 17.40
C LEU A 178 2.87 6.97 17.94
N PRO A 179 2.92 8.23 17.49
CA PRO A 179 1.98 9.24 17.91
C PRO A 179 0.53 8.72 17.77
N GLU A 180 -0.22 8.85 18.86
CA GLU A 180 -1.65 8.59 18.85
C GLU A 180 -2.36 9.88 18.43
N PHE A 181 -3.22 9.75 17.42
CA PHE A 181 -4.00 10.86 16.92
C PHE A 181 -5.46 10.68 17.33
N GLY A 182 -6.05 11.71 17.91
CA GLY A 182 -7.50 11.79 18.12
C GLY A 182 -8.24 12.24 16.86
N THR A 183 -9.56 12.40 16.98
CA THR A 183 -10.38 12.98 15.91
C THR A 183 -10.44 14.50 16.06
N ASN A 184 -10.04 15.23 15.01
CA ASN A 184 -10.17 16.68 14.93
C ASN A 184 -11.15 17.05 13.82
N GLN A 185 -11.98 18.07 14.03
CA GLN A 185 -12.96 18.54 13.06
C GLN A 185 -12.73 20.02 12.74
N TYR A 186 -12.81 20.36 11.46
CA TYR A 186 -12.58 21.70 10.93
C TYR A 186 -13.71 22.06 9.97
N ASP A 187 -14.37 23.20 10.20
CA ASP A 187 -15.25 23.80 9.20
C ASP A 187 -14.41 24.40 8.07
N VAL A 188 -14.52 23.81 6.89
CA VAL A 188 -13.77 24.20 5.69
C VAL A 188 -14.69 24.78 4.62
N THR A 189 -15.87 25.26 5.03
CA THR A 189 -16.85 25.88 4.14
C THR A 189 -16.29 27.17 3.55
N HIS A 190 -16.28 27.25 2.21
CA HIS A 190 -15.91 28.46 1.49
C HIS A 190 -17.07 29.48 1.50
N CYS A 191 -16.77 30.78 1.41
CA CYS A 191 -17.77 31.84 1.44
C CYS A 191 -18.80 31.70 0.32
N CYS A 192 -18.34 31.41 -0.91
CA CYS A 192 -19.26 31.16 -2.04
C CYS A 192 -20.13 29.91 -1.82
N GLN A 193 -19.61 28.89 -1.11
CA GLN A 193 -20.39 27.70 -0.77
C GLN A 193 -21.46 28.04 0.26
N SER A 194 -21.13 28.87 1.26
CA SER A 194 -22.12 29.37 2.23
C SER A 194 -23.26 30.13 1.54
N LEU A 195 -22.93 30.99 0.57
CA LEU A 195 -23.93 31.71 -0.25
C LEU A 195 -24.79 30.75 -1.09
N ALA A 196 -24.23 29.62 -1.52
CA ALA A 196 -24.92 28.56 -2.24
C ALA A 196 -25.62 27.54 -1.32
N CYS A 197 -25.73 27.81 -0.02
CA CYS A 197 -26.29 26.90 1.00
C CYS A 197 -25.57 25.55 1.09
N THR A 198 -24.28 25.54 0.76
CA THR A 198 -23.38 24.38 0.85
C THR A 198 -22.43 24.55 2.02
N SER A 199 -22.28 23.52 2.86
CA SER A 199 -21.31 23.47 3.96
C SER A 199 -20.32 22.32 3.75
N ARG A 200 -19.06 22.51 4.13
CA ARG A 200 -18.01 21.46 4.10
C ARG A 200 -17.37 21.30 5.47
N LEU A 201 -17.33 20.06 5.96
CA LEU A 201 -16.67 19.68 7.21
C LEU A 201 -15.53 18.72 6.90
N LEU A 202 -14.32 19.08 7.31
CA LEU A 202 -13.15 18.20 7.29
C LEU A 202 -13.02 17.52 8.66
N GLU A 203 -12.97 16.19 8.68
CA GLU A 203 -12.71 15.40 9.87
C GLU A 203 -11.41 14.60 9.69
N LEU A 204 -10.43 14.85 10.56
CA LEU A 204 -9.17 14.13 10.61
C LEU A 204 -9.27 13.05 11.70
N GLN A 205 -9.55 11.81 11.29
CA GLN A 205 -9.64 10.63 12.16
C GLN A 205 -8.25 10.02 12.39
N PRO A 206 -8.07 9.01 13.26
CA PRO A 206 -6.74 8.46 13.53
C PRO A 206 -6.01 7.85 12.32
N ASP A 207 -6.76 7.24 11.38
CA ASP A 207 -6.19 6.49 10.23
C ASP A 207 -6.58 7.08 8.86
N GLU A 208 -7.58 7.97 8.78
CA GLU A 208 -8.08 8.55 7.54
C GLU A 208 -8.59 9.99 7.71
N ALA A 209 -8.59 10.76 6.62
CA ALA A 209 -9.28 12.04 6.54
C ALA A 209 -10.61 11.86 5.83
N SER A 210 -11.62 12.61 6.23
CA SER A 210 -12.89 12.66 5.53
C SER A 210 -13.36 14.09 5.30
N ILE A 211 -13.95 14.36 4.13
CA ILE A 211 -14.61 15.63 3.82
C ILE A 211 -16.07 15.33 3.58
N THR A 212 -16.92 15.95 4.41
CA THR A 212 -18.37 15.90 4.25
C THR A 212 -18.87 17.21 3.67
N THR A 213 -19.42 17.17 2.47
CA THR A 213 -20.11 18.28 1.82
C THR A 213 -21.62 18.07 1.97
N ARG A 214 -22.32 19.07 2.50
CA ARG A 214 -23.79 19.09 2.63
C ARG A 214 -24.34 20.23 1.81
N GLN A 215 -25.36 19.97 0.99
CA GLN A 215 -26.05 20.99 0.22
C GLN A 215 -27.50 21.10 0.71
N SER A 216 -27.82 22.21 1.36
CA SER A 216 -29.09 22.36 2.10
C SER A 216 -30.31 22.37 1.19
N LEU A 217 -30.16 22.87 -0.05
CA LEU A 217 -31.25 22.99 -1.02
C LEU A 217 -31.70 21.63 -1.59
N SER A 218 -30.75 20.73 -1.83
CA SER A 218 -31.02 19.38 -2.34
C SER A 218 -31.16 18.35 -1.23
N GLY A 219 -30.74 18.67 0.00
CA GLY A 219 -30.61 17.72 1.10
C GLY A 219 -29.48 16.71 0.88
N SER A 220 -28.63 16.89 -0.13
CA SER A 220 -27.56 15.96 -0.44
C SER A 220 -26.44 16.03 0.61
N VAL A 221 -25.95 14.87 1.01
CA VAL A 221 -24.79 14.70 1.89
C VAL A 221 -23.81 13.78 1.18
N MET A 222 -22.60 14.27 0.98
CA MET A 222 -21.52 13.55 0.31
C MET A 222 -20.34 13.49 1.26
N THR A 223 -19.84 12.29 1.55
CA THR A 223 -18.68 12.10 2.41
C THR A 223 -17.62 11.31 1.65
N SER A 224 -16.51 11.99 1.33
CA SER A 224 -15.30 11.35 0.80
C SER A 224 -14.39 10.97 1.95
N LYS A 225 -13.79 9.77 1.87
CA LYS A 225 -12.86 9.23 2.88
C LYS A 225 -11.58 8.77 2.23
N VAL A 226 -10.46 9.34 2.66
CA VAL A 226 -9.13 9.09 2.09
C VAL A 226 -8.17 8.67 3.22
N PRO A 227 -7.62 7.45 3.18
CA PRO A 227 -6.55 7.04 4.10
C PRO A 227 -5.33 7.95 3.97
N TYR A 228 -4.61 8.20 5.06
CA TYR A 228 -3.39 9.04 5.01
C TYR A 228 -2.31 8.49 4.07
N ALA A 229 -2.29 7.16 3.86
CA ALA A 229 -1.43 6.49 2.88
C ALA A 229 -1.73 6.80 1.40
N ASN A 230 -2.83 7.49 1.11
CA ASN A 230 -3.18 7.95 -0.24
C ASN A 230 -2.93 9.45 -0.44
N ILE A 231 -2.65 10.19 0.64
CA ILE A 231 -2.34 11.61 0.53
C ILE A 231 -0.86 11.74 0.16
N GLU A 232 -0.59 12.19 -1.06
CA GLU A 232 0.79 12.34 -1.56
C GLU A 232 1.54 13.47 -0.84
N SER A 233 0.84 14.58 -0.62
CA SER A 233 1.41 15.78 -0.02
C SER A 233 0.33 16.65 0.60
N VAL A 234 0.75 17.60 1.43
CA VAL A 234 -0.10 18.52 2.17
C VAL A 234 0.51 19.92 2.04
N ASP A 235 0.14 20.61 0.96
CA ASP A 235 0.77 21.85 0.53
C ASP A 235 -0.21 23.02 0.60
N ALA A 236 0.22 24.13 1.22
CA ALA A 236 -0.50 25.39 1.18
C ALA A 236 -0.06 26.19 -0.05
N VAL A 237 -1.01 26.59 -0.88
CA VAL A 237 -0.82 27.38 -2.10
C VAL A 237 -1.39 28.77 -1.90
N SER A 238 -0.70 29.78 -2.42
CA SER A 238 -1.12 31.18 -2.34
C SER A 238 -1.73 31.63 -3.67
N ALA A 239 -3.05 31.59 -3.80
CA ALA A 239 -3.73 31.79 -5.08
C ALA A 239 -4.11 33.26 -5.41
N CYS A 240 -3.82 34.23 -4.53
CA CYS A 240 -3.79 35.70 -4.77
C CYS A 240 -3.39 36.39 -3.44
N CYS A 241 -3.02 37.68 -3.43
CA CYS A 241 -2.44 38.46 -2.30
C CYS A 241 -2.91 38.19 -0.85
N CYS A 242 -4.11 37.65 -0.63
CA CYS A 242 -4.64 37.27 0.68
C CYS A 242 -5.27 35.86 0.75
N LEU A 243 -5.30 35.11 -0.35
CA LEU A 243 -5.95 33.81 -0.48
C LEU A 243 -4.94 32.68 -0.25
N ARG A 244 -5.08 31.95 0.86
CA ARG A 244 -4.38 30.68 1.10
C ARG A 244 -5.35 29.52 0.94
N VAL A 245 -4.96 28.55 0.11
CA VAL A 245 -5.69 27.31 -0.09
C VAL A 245 -4.81 26.13 0.27
N LEU A 246 -5.39 25.07 0.81
CA LEU A 246 -4.68 23.83 1.11
C LEU A 246 -5.02 22.77 0.06
N THR A 247 -3.98 22.19 -0.53
CA THR A 247 -4.06 21.02 -1.40
C THR A 247 -3.48 19.80 -0.69
N ALA A 248 -4.18 18.69 -0.71
CA ALA A 248 -3.85 17.45 -0.03
C ALA A 248 -4.08 16.20 -0.90
N GLY A 249 -3.41 16.11 -2.05
CA GLY A 249 -3.55 14.99 -2.99
C GLY A 249 -5.01 14.69 -3.34
N GLU A 250 -5.39 13.41 -3.28
CA GLU A 250 -6.75 12.91 -3.57
C GLU A 250 -7.85 13.49 -2.66
N LEU A 251 -7.50 13.99 -1.48
CA LEU A 251 -8.47 14.63 -0.58
C LEU A 251 -9.01 15.95 -1.17
N THR A 252 -8.22 16.63 -2.01
CA THR A 252 -8.57 17.93 -2.60
C THR A 252 -8.54 17.95 -4.13
N LYS A 253 -8.06 16.87 -4.76
CA LYS A 253 -7.97 16.70 -6.22
C LYS A 253 -8.40 15.27 -6.58
N PRO A 254 -9.71 14.98 -6.64
CA PRO A 254 -10.20 13.70 -7.15
C PRO A 254 -9.73 13.48 -8.60
N PRO A 255 -9.55 12.23 -9.06
CA PRO A 255 -9.14 11.94 -10.42
C PRO A 255 -10.07 12.63 -11.45
N GLY A 256 -9.49 13.36 -12.41
CA GLY A 256 -10.23 14.01 -13.50
C GLY A 256 -10.85 15.37 -13.17
N LYS A 257 -10.60 15.95 -11.98
CA LYS A 257 -11.16 17.25 -11.59
C LYS A 257 -10.13 18.38 -11.49
N PRO A 258 -10.50 19.64 -11.81
CA PRO A 258 -9.66 20.80 -11.54
C PRO A 258 -9.45 21.02 -10.04
N ILE A 259 -8.47 21.87 -9.69
CA ILE A 259 -8.00 22.18 -8.31
C ILE A 259 -9.09 22.84 -7.42
N ASP A 260 -10.29 23.05 -7.95
CA ASP A 260 -11.38 23.83 -7.36
C ASP A 260 -11.97 23.24 -6.06
N GLU A 261 -11.58 22.02 -5.66
CA GLU A 261 -11.97 21.40 -4.38
C GLU A 261 -11.00 21.67 -3.21
N ALA A 262 -9.95 22.48 -3.42
CA ALA A 262 -8.99 22.88 -2.39
C ALA A 262 -9.68 23.36 -1.08
N ILE A 263 -9.03 23.09 0.04
CA ILE A 263 -9.53 23.49 1.36
C ILE A 263 -9.24 24.98 1.53
N SER A 264 -10.31 25.80 1.50
CA SER A 264 -10.25 27.26 1.63
C SER A 264 -11.37 27.74 2.57
N PRO A 265 -11.18 27.63 3.90
CA PRO A 265 -12.19 28.06 4.87
C PRO A 265 -12.46 29.57 4.76
N GLY A 266 -13.74 29.96 4.74
CA GLY A 266 -14.17 31.35 4.59
C GLY A 266 -13.87 31.91 3.20
N CYS A 267 -13.28 33.10 3.11
CA CYS A 267 -12.82 33.68 1.83
C CYS A 267 -11.37 33.30 1.50
N GLY A 268 -10.80 32.26 2.10
CA GLY A 268 -9.37 31.90 2.03
C GLY A 268 -8.41 32.89 2.72
N CYS A 269 -8.94 33.92 3.40
CA CYS A 269 -8.16 34.87 4.19
C CYS A 269 -7.81 34.35 5.60
N ASN A 270 -8.36 33.21 6.03
CA ASN A 270 -8.04 32.62 7.33
C ASN A 270 -6.77 31.75 7.25
N GLY A 271 -5.65 32.40 6.95
CA GLY A 271 -4.35 31.72 6.80
C GLY A 271 -3.94 30.93 8.04
N ALA A 272 -4.33 31.35 9.24
CA ALA A 272 -4.04 30.64 10.48
C ALA A 272 -4.74 29.28 10.54
N LEU A 273 -6.03 29.21 10.19
CA LEU A 273 -6.78 27.95 10.14
C LEU A 273 -6.24 27.02 9.05
N VAL A 274 -5.90 27.56 7.88
CA VAL A 274 -5.28 26.77 6.79
C VAL A 274 -3.95 26.15 7.24
N GLU A 275 -3.08 26.92 7.89
CA GLU A 275 -1.82 26.39 8.42
C GLU A 275 -2.03 25.37 9.55
N GLN A 276 -3.04 25.58 10.41
CA GLN A 276 -3.39 24.61 11.46
C GLN A 276 -3.82 23.28 10.84
N ILE A 277 -4.72 23.29 9.86
CA ILE A 277 -5.16 22.09 9.15
C ILE A 277 -3.98 21.44 8.44
N ARG A 278 -3.14 22.22 7.74
CA ARG A 278 -1.95 21.73 7.06
C ARG A 278 -1.01 21.01 8.02
N ALA A 279 -0.72 21.60 9.18
CA ALA A 279 0.20 21.02 10.16
C ALA A 279 -0.34 19.72 10.78
N ASP A 280 -1.62 19.68 11.16
CA ASP A 280 -2.26 18.48 11.71
C ASP A 280 -2.30 17.35 10.67
N LEU A 281 -2.72 17.66 9.44
CA LEU A 281 -2.78 16.69 8.35
C LEU A 281 -1.39 16.18 7.96
N GLN A 282 -0.38 17.06 7.86
CA GLN A 282 1.00 16.68 7.56
C GLN A 282 1.59 15.77 8.63
N ALA A 283 1.38 16.06 9.92
CA ALA A 283 1.85 15.20 11.01
C ALA A 283 1.27 13.78 10.93
N ARG A 284 0.00 13.66 10.52
CA ARG A 284 -0.65 12.36 10.30
C ARG A 284 -0.11 11.65 9.07
N VAL A 285 0.10 12.36 7.97
CA VAL A 285 0.67 11.79 6.73
C VAL A 285 2.13 11.34 6.95
N GLU A 286 2.92 12.01 7.78
CA GLU A 286 4.29 11.57 8.07
C GLU A 286 4.34 10.26 8.85
N VAL A 287 3.39 10.05 9.78
CA VAL A 287 3.34 8.85 10.63
C VAL A 287 2.56 7.71 9.99
N ARG A 288 1.48 8.01 9.27
CA ARG A 288 0.50 7.05 8.71
C ARG A 288 0.53 6.98 7.18
N GLY A 289 1.21 7.89 6.51
CA GLY A 289 1.44 7.83 5.06
C GLY A 289 2.41 6.73 4.66
N ASN A 290 2.69 6.60 3.36
CA ASN A 290 3.58 5.56 2.83
C ASN A 290 5.00 5.65 3.44
N LEU A 291 5.50 6.86 3.68
CA LEU A 291 6.80 7.07 4.34
C LEU A 291 6.81 6.51 5.76
N GLY A 292 5.74 6.76 6.52
CA GLY A 292 5.58 6.21 7.88
C GLY A 292 5.53 4.68 7.87
N GLN A 293 4.86 4.07 6.89
CA GLN A 293 4.81 2.62 6.73
C GLN A 293 6.18 2.01 6.40
N ILE A 294 6.94 2.63 5.48
CA ILE A 294 8.31 2.19 5.16
C ILE A 294 9.19 2.23 6.40
N LYS A 295 9.18 3.35 7.13
CA LYS A 295 9.96 3.49 8.39
C LYS A 295 9.55 2.46 9.44
N GLN A 296 8.26 2.14 9.55
CA GLN A 296 7.79 1.09 10.46
C GLN A 296 8.28 -0.30 10.04
N LEU A 297 8.29 -0.60 8.73
CA LEU A 297 8.83 -1.85 8.19
C LEU A 297 10.35 -1.95 8.39
N GLU A 298 11.10 -0.87 8.19
CA GLU A 298 12.55 -0.82 8.46
C GLU A 298 12.84 -1.06 9.96
N LYS A 299 12.09 -0.41 10.85
CA LYS A 299 12.16 -0.66 12.31
C LYS A 299 11.86 -2.13 12.65
N MET A 300 10.87 -2.72 11.98
CA MET A 300 10.47 -4.11 12.16
C MET A 300 11.58 -5.08 11.73
N MET A 301 12.14 -4.87 10.54
CA MET A 301 13.24 -5.65 10.00
C MET A 301 14.47 -5.57 10.91
N ALA A 302 14.83 -4.38 11.38
CA ALA A 302 15.95 -4.16 12.29
C ALA A 302 15.78 -4.97 13.59
N LYS A 303 14.58 -4.97 14.19
CA LYS A 303 14.29 -5.76 15.41
C LYS A 303 14.35 -7.26 15.15
N PHE A 304 13.88 -7.75 14.00
CA PHE A 304 14.03 -9.16 13.64
C PHE A 304 15.49 -9.55 13.43
N HIS A 305 16.30 -8.67 12.86
CA HIS A 305 17.73 -8.88 12.72
C HIS A 305 18.39 -9.07 14.09
N ASP A 306 18.07 -8.21 15.07
CA ASP A 306 18.56 -8.35 16.44
C ASP A 306 18.10 -9.67 17.06
N VAL A 307 16.80 -9.98 16.99
CA VAL A 307 16.24 -11.22 17.56
C VAL A 307 16.90 -12.47 16.97
N ALA A 308 17.12 -12.49 15.65
CA ALA A 308 17.79 -13.61 14.99
C ALA A 308 19.26 -13.75 15.45
N ALA A 309 19.99 -12.64 15.57
CA ALA A 309 21.37 -12.64 16.05
C ALA A 309 21.46 -13.10 17.52
N GLU A 310 20.59 -12.57 18.39
CA GLU A 310 20.50 -12.95 19.80
C GLU A 310 20.13 -14.42 19.99
N LEU A 311 19.22 -14.95 19.17
CA LEU A 311 18.89 -16.39 19.16
C LEU A 311 20.10 -17.28 18.88
N ALA A 312 20.99 -16.89 17.97
CA ALA A 312 22.21 -17.65 17.69
C ALA A 312 23.12 -17.73 18.93
N LEU A 313 23.23 -16.63 19.69
CA LEU A 313 23.99 -16.60 20.95
C LEU A 313 23.36 -17.52 22.01
N ILE A 314 22.03 -17.52 22.10
CA ILE A 314 21.29 -18.39 23.02
C ILE A 314 21.50 -19.87 22.66
N LEU A 315 21.37 -20.22 21.39
CA LEU A 315 21.54 -21.59 20.90
C LEU A 315 22.97 -22.09 21.14
N ASP A 316 23.97 -21.24 20.94
CA ASP A 316 25.37 -21.55 21.26
C ASP A 316 25.55 -21.86 22.75
N LYS A 317 24.99 -21.01 23.62
CA LYS A 317 25.09 -21.18 25.08
C LYS A 317 24.51 -22.51 25.57
N ILE A 318 23.44 -22.98 24.96
CA ILE A 318 22.79 -24.25 25.34
C ILE A 318 23.34 -25.47 24.58
N GLY A 319 24.36 -25.28 23.73
CA GLY A 319 24.94 -26.35 22.90
C GLY A 319 23.91 -26.96 21.95
N ALA A 320 23.18 -26.10 21.23
CA ALA A 320 22.27 -26.48 20.15
C ALA A 320 22.86 -26.08 18.79
N ASP A 321 22.23 -26.55 17.71
CA ASP A 321 22.62 -26.21 16.33
C ASP A 321 22.39 -24.71 16.08
N THR A 322 23.46 -23.97 15.77
CA THR A 322 23.42 -22.53 15.49
C THR A 322 23.34 -22.23 13.99
N SER A 323 23.50 -23.24 13.13
CA SER A 323 23.49 -23.08 11.69
C SER A 323 22.11 -22.66 11.17
N PHE A 324 22.11 -21.81 10.14
CA PHE A 324 20.91 -21.51 9.37
C PHE A 324 21.22 -21.54 7.87
N PRO A 325 20.51 -22.36 7.07
CA PRO A 325 19.52 -23.35 7.50
C PRO A 325 20.14 -24.43 8.42
N PRO A 326 19.36 -25.03 9.35
CA PRO A 326 19.88 -26.06 10.25
C PRO A 326 20.32 -27.32 9.49
N THR A 327 21.10 -28.18 10.14
CA THR A 327 21.47 -29.46 9.53
C THR A 327 20.25 -30.34 9.28
N GLN A 328 20.32 -31.19 8.25
CA GLN A 328 19.24 -32.14 7.93
C GLN A 328 18.91 -33.09 9.09
N GLU A 329 19.92 -33.42 9.91
CA GLU A 329 19.73 -34.19 11.14
C GLU A 329 18.91 -33.40 12.17
N THR A 330 19.28 -32.14 12.44
CA THR A 330 18.50 -31.25 13.32
C THR A 330 17.06 -31.10 12.83
N MET A 331 16.87 -30.85 11.53
CA MET A 331 15.54 -30.73 10.91
C MET A 331 14.71 -32.01 11.10
N ARG A 332 15.30 -33.18 10.84
CA ARG A 332 14.61 -34.46 11.00
C ARG A 332 14.27 -34.78 12.45
N ASN A 333 15.13 -34.40 13.38
CA ASN A 333 14.91 -34.63 14.80
C ASN A 333 13.76 -33.77 15.34
N ILE A 334 13.60 -32.54 14.85
CA ILE A 334 12.56 -31.61 15.31
C ILE A 334 11.24 -31.86 14.60
N TYR A 335 11.25 -31.99 13.26
CA TYR A 335 10.05 -32.01 12.44
C TYR A 335 9.73 -33.38 11.82
N GLY A 336 10.56 -34.39 12.02
CA GLY A 336 10.41 -35.69 11.37
C GLY A 336 10.61 -35.59 9.84
N SER A 337 9.74 -36.25 9.07
CA SER A 337 9.77 -36.21 7.60
C SER A 337 9.08 -34.98 6.97
N SER A 338 8.41 -34.17 7.79
CA SER A 338 7.55 -33.05 7.36
C SER A 338 8.09 -31.72 7.90
N GLY A 339 9.38 -31.45 7.64
CA GLY A 339 9.99 -30.18 8.00
C GLY A 339 9.63 -29.04 7.03
N PRO A 340 9.76 -27.77 7.46
CA PRO A 340 9.60 -26.64 6.57
C PRO A 340 10.61 -26.69 5.43
N ASP A 341 10.19 -26.29 4.23
CA ASP A 341 11.10 -26.09 3.11
C ASP A 341 11.88 -24.78 3.29
N LEU A 342 13.17 -24.92 3.60
CA LEU A 342 14.09 -23.80 3.80
C LEU A 342 14.99 -23.54 2.59
N SER A 343 14.76 -24.23 1.45
CA SER A 343 15.57 -24.05 0.24
C SER A 343 15.62 -22.58 -0.20
N HIS A 344 14.48 -21.90 -0.16
CA HIS A 344 14.34 -20.49 -0.50
C HIS A 344 14.75 -19.52 0.64
N ALA A 345 14.85 -19.98 1.88
CA ALA A 345 15.20 -19.14 3.04
C ALA A 345 16.71 -18.93 3.21
N SER A 346 17.53 -19.70 2.50
CA SER A 346 19.00 -19.67 2.62
C SER A 346 19.66 -18.44 1.98
N VAL A 347 18.95 -17.72 1.10
CA VAL A 347 19.46 -16.54 0.41
C VAL A 347 18.54 -15.37 0.73
N VAL A 348 19.07 -14.35 1.42
CA VAL A 348 18.40 -13.04 1.51
C VAL A 348 18.36 -12.48 0.08
N PRO A 349 17.18 -12.35 -0.56
CA PRO A 349 17.10 -12.02 -1.98
C PRO A 349 17.62 -10.63 -2.27
N HIS A 350 17.56 -9.71 -1.30
CA HIS A 350 17.94 -8.31 -1.47
C HIS A 350 18.96 -7.86 -0.43
N THR A 351 20.20 -7.65 -0.87
CA THR A 351 21.28 -7.18 0.02
C THR A 351 21.05 -5.75 0.53
N LYS A 352 20.37 -4.91 -0.25
CA LYS A 352 19.99 -3.53 0.09
C LYS A 352 18.54 -3.28 -0.35
N PRO A 353 17.55 -3.64 0.49
CA PRO A 353 16.13 -3.50 0.14
C PRO A 353 15.70 -2.02 0.09
N SER A 354 16.26 -1.18 0.96
CA SER A 354 16.18 0.28 0.88
C SER A 354 17.58 0.90 0.85
N GLU A 355 17.68 2.08 0.23
CA GLU A 355 18.93 2.83 0.09
C GLU A 355 18.74 4.24 0.60
N ASP A 356 19.76 4.78 1.26
CA ASP A 356 19.78 6.19 1.65
C ASP A 356 20.28 7.04 0.49
N PHE A 357 19.53 8.10 0.20
CA PHE A 357 19.87 9.03 -0.89
C PHE A 357 20.26 10.40 -0.33
N GLN A 358 21.28 11.02 -0.93
CA GLN A 358 21.65 12.39 -0.61
C GLN A 358 20.65 13.38 -1.22
N THR A 359 20.55 14.60 -0.69
CA THR A 359 19.72 15.62 -1.34
C THR A 359 20.40 16.11 -2.61
N LYS A 360 19.67 16.11 -3.73
CA LYS A 360 20.12 16.72 -4.99
C LYS A 360 19.12 17.79 -5.44
N GLU A 361 19.60 18.87 -6.03
CA GLU A 361 18.75 19.95 -6.52
C GLU A 361 19.03 20.20 -8.00
N TYR A 362 17.95 20.28 -8.78
CA TYR A 362 17.97 20.50 -10.21
C TYR A 362 17.17 21.76 -10.54
N ASN A 363 17.70 22.58 -11.45
CA ASN A 363 16.91 23.60 -12.11
C ASN A 363 16.18 22.95 -13.29
N VAL A 364 14.86 22.79 -13.16
CA VAL A 364 14.01 22.14 -14.16
C VAL A 364 13.19 23.14 -14.97
N ARG A 365 13.55 24.42 -14.90
CA ARG A 365 12.92 25.48 -15.67
C ARG A 365 13.11 25.25 -17.17
N ASN A 366 11.99 25.30 -17.89
CA ASN A 366 11.99 25.38 -19.35
C ASN A 366 12.20 26.84 -19.77
N GLU A 367 13.39 27.14 -20.30
CA GLU A 367 13.77 28.50 -20.69
C GLU A 367 12.90 29.04 -21.82
N THR A 368 12.46 28.17 -22.74
CA THR A 368 11.58 28.55 -23.85
C THR A 368 10.20 28.98 -23.32
N ALA A 369 9.61 28.18 -22.42
CA ALA A 369 8.34 28.50 -21.79
C ALA A 369 8.42 29.80 -20.96
N ASN A 370 9.51 29.97 -20.22
CA ASN A 370 9.77 31.17 -19.41
C ASN A 370 9.87 32.44 -20.28
N ILE A 371 10.59 32.39 -21.41
CA ILE A 371 10.65 33.52 -22.36
C ILE A 371 9.27 33.83 -22.94
N CYS A 372 8.51 32.81 -23.35
CA CYS A 372 7.14 33.00 -23.83
C CYS A 372 6.24 33.62 -22.76
N CYS A 373 6.29 33.14 -21.52
CA CYS A 373 5.53 33.69 -20.40
C CYS A 373 5.89 35.16 -20.14
N LEU A 374 7.19 35.49 -20.12
CA LEU A 374 7.68 36.85 -19.95
C LEU A 374 7.15 37.81 -21.04
N LEU A 375 7.18 37.37 -22.31
CA LEU A 375 6.69 38.16 -23.44
C LEU A 375 5.16 38.30 -23.44
N CYS A 376 4.43 37.19 -23.24
CA CYS A 376 2.97 37.15 -23.28
C CYS A 376 2.32 37.90 -22.11
N THR A 377 3.00 38.01 -20.97
CA THR A 377 2.51 38.76 -19.80
C THR A 377 3.05 40.18 -19.73
N CYS A 378 3.75 40.66 -20.77
CA CYS A 378 4.44 41.96 -20.79
C CYS A 378 5.32 42.20 -19.54
N GLY A 379 5.95 41.14 -19.01
CA GLY A 379 6.80 41.17 -17.82
C GLY A 379 6.06 41.22 -16.47
N ILE A 380 4.71 41.16 -16.46
CA ILE A 380 3.91 41.21 -15.22
C ILE A 380 4.14 39.96 -14.38
N ALA A 381 4.14 38.76 -14.98
CA ALA A 381 4.40 37.51 -14.27
C ALA A 381 5.87 37.37 -13.82
N GLY A 382 6.79 38.16 -14.40
CA GLY A 382 8.22 38.11 -14.14
C GLY A 382 8.90 36.85 -14.68
N CYS A 383 10.13 36.59 -14.23
CA CYS A 383 10.83 35.35 -14.56
C CYS A 383 10.33 34.23 -13.66
N GLU A 384 9.95 33.11 -14.27
CA GLU A 384 9.58 31.91 -13.54
C GLU A 384 10.83 31.24 -12.95
N THR A 385 10.67 30.63 -11.79
CA THR A 385 11.61 29.67 -11.21
C THR A 385 10.90 28.33 -11.12
N TYR A 386 11.59 27.27 -11.54
CA TYR A 386 11.10 25.92 -11.36
C TYR A 386 12.26 25.00 -10.94
N THR A 387 12.25 24.55 -9.69
CA THR A 387 13.28 23.65 -9.15
C THR A 387 12.69 22.31 -8.75
N LEU A 388 13.50 21.27 -8.91
CA LEU A 388 13.24 19.91 -8.44
C LEU A 388 14.30 19.57 -7.41
N THR A 389 13.90 19.46 -6.15
CA THR A 389 14.76 18.96 -5.09
C THR A 389 14.41 17.50 -4.82
N LEU A 390 15.35 16.59 -5.09
CA LEU A 390 15.25 15.19 -4.72
C LEU A 390 15.78 15.03 -3.29
N GLU A 391 14.89 15.14 -2.32
CA GLU A 391 15.16 14.84 -0.91
C GLU A 391 15.28 13.32 -0.71
N PRO A 392 15.82 12.82 0.43
CA PRO A 392 16.01 11.37 0.63
C PRO A 392 14.72 10.54 0.49
N GLU A 393 13.56 11.14 0.81
CA GLU A 393 12.27 10.42 0.91
C GLU A 393 11.23 10.83 -0.15
N GLN A 394 11.46 11.96 -0.83
CA GLN A 394 10.46 12.56 -1.71
C GLN A 394 11.08 13.49 -2.75
N ALA A 395 10.40 13.64 -3.88
CA ALA A 395 10.64 14.72 -4.81
C ALA A 395 9.87 15.97 -4.37
N VAL A 396 10.53 17.12 -4.41
CA VAL A 396 9.93 18.42 -4.09
C VAL A 396 10.05 19.33 -5.30
N PHE A 397 8.91 19.66 -5.88
CA PHE A 397 8.76 20.57 -7.00
C PHE A 397 8.44 21.95 -6.45
N ARG A 398 9.23 22.96 -6.81
CA ARG A 398 8.98 24.34 -6.40
C ARG A 398 8.83 25.20 -7.63
N TYR A 399 7.63 25.71 -7.84
CA TYR A 399 7.35 26.69 -8.87
C TYR A 399 7.10 28.05 -8.22
N SER A 400 7.67 29.11 -8.77
CA SER A 400 7.33 30.46 -8.36
C SER A 400 7.50 31.45 -9.50
N ASN A 401 6.58 32.41 -9.56
CA ASN A 401 6.68 33.61 -10.36
C ASN A 401 6.23 34.82 -9.49
N ARG A 402 6.02 36.00 -10.07
CA ARG A 402 5.58 37.18 -9.30
C ARG A 402 4.13 37.10 -8.80
N CYS A 403 3.33 36.25 -9.40
CA CYS A 403 1.89 36.15 -9.18
C CYS A 403 1.49 34.92 -8.36
N ASP A 404 2.30 33.86 -8.37
CA ASP A 404 1.99 32.57 -7.77
C ASP A 404 3.27 31.88 -7.27
N ALA A 405 3.12 31.05 -6.25
CA ALA A 405 4.13 30.13 -5.80
C ALA A 405 3.46 28.85 -5.33
N SER A 406 3.95 27.72 -5.82
CA SER A 406 3.50 26.41 -5.42
C SER A 406 4.70 25.54 -5.03
N VAL A 407 4.46 24.71 -4.03
CA VAL A 407 5.36 23.62 -3.65
C VAL A 407 4.52 22.38 -3.76
N GLU A 408 5.00 21.38 -4.48
CA GLU A 408 4.41 20.06 -4.55
C GLU A 408 5.43 19.06 -4.03
N ARG A 409 5.02 18.27 -3.05
CA ARG A 409 5.83 17.15 -2.54
C ARG A 409 5.28 15.84 -3.09
N LYS A 410 6.16 14.89 -3.41
CA LYS A 410 5.75 13.57 -3.89
C LYS A 410 6.69 12.48 -3.36
N PRO A 411 6.23 11.64 -2.42
CA PRO A 411 6.97 10.47 -1.96
C PRO A 411 7.28 9.52 -3.11
N TYR A 412 8.46 8.89 -3.08
CA TYR A 412 8.89 7.99 -4.16
C TYR A 412 7.99 6.77 -4.37
N ALA A 413 7.29 6.31 -3.32
CA ALA A 413 6.29 5.24 -3.41
C ALA A 413 5.02 5.63 -4.22
N GLN A 414 4.75 6.93 -4.33
CA GLN A 414 3.64 7.50 -5.10
C GLN A 414 4.12 8.12 -6.42
N LEU A 415 5.43 8.18 -6.66
CA LEU A 415 5.94 8.49 -7.98
C LEU A 415 5.41 7.39 -8.93
N GLY A 416 4.57 7.80 -9.87
CA GLY A 416 3.96 6.92 -10.88
C GLY A 416 5.03 6.40 -11.83
N SER A 417 4.80 6.48 -13.13
CA SER A 417 5.85 6.21 -14.10
C SER A 417 7.00 7.23 -14.02
N VAL A 418 8.21 6.79 -14.40
CA VAL A 418 9.31 7.68 -14.76
C VAL A 418 9.40 7.62 -16.28
N ASP A 419 8.91 8.67 -16.92
CA ASP A 419 8.70 8.77 -18.36
C ASP A 419 9.74 9.68 -18.99
N GLU A 420 10.67 9.07 -19.73
CA GLU A 420 11.64 9.79 -20.55
C GLU A 420 11.08 9.96 -21.96
N ASN A 421 10.93 11.19 -22.43
CA ASN A 421 10.42 11.49 -23.76
C ASN A 421 11.35 12.40 -24.55
N VAL A 422 11.54 12.07 -25.82
CA VAL A 422 12.24 12.89 -26.82
C VAL A 422 11.25 13.18 -27.94
N CYS A 423 10.98 14.45 -28.24
CA CYS A 423 10.08 14.89 -29.32
C CYS A 423 10.88 15.50 -30.49
N CYS A 424 10.26 15.55 -31.69
CA CYS A 424 10.83 15.71 -33.04
C CYS A 424 11.63 17.01 -33.33
N CYS A 425 12.05 17.74 -32.30
CA CYS A 425 12.84 18.97 -32.36
C CYS A 425 13.95 19.03 -31.29
N CYS A 426 14.53 17.87 -30.94
CA CYS A 426 15.52 17.74 -29.85
C CYS A 426 14.96 18.16 -28.49
N ILE A 427 13.64 17.99 -28.26
CA ILE A 427 13.02 18.33 -26.98
C ILE A 427 13.09 17.11 -26.07
N HIS A 428 13.91 17.17 -25.02
CA HIS A 428 14.01 16.11 -24.02
C HIS A 428 13.18 16.46 -22.80
N THR A 429 12.41 15.50 -22.29
CA THR A 429 11.63 15.69 -21.07
C THR A 429 11.63 14.45 -20.19
N VAL A 430 11.49 14.65 -18.88
CA VAL A 430 11.25 13.59 -17.88
C VAL A 430 10.03 13.96 -17.06
N ASN A 431 8.99 13.12 -17.07
CA ASN A 431 7.69 13.42 -16.43
C ASN A 431 7.14 14.82 -16.79
N GLY A 432 7.36 15.25 -18.03
CA GLY A 432 6.96 16.58 -18.52
C GLY A 432 7.92 17.74 -18.15
N LEU A 433 8.96 17.50 -17.36
CA LEU A 433 10.00 18.49 -17.04
C LEU A 433 11.00 18.61 -18.18
N ALA A 434 11.32 19.83 -18.60
CA ALA A 434 12.24 20.12 -19.71
C ALA A 434 13.32 21.12 -19.25
N PRO A 435 14.35 20.70 -18.50
CA PRO A 435 15.38 21.59 -17.96
C PRO A 435 16.16 22.31 -19.08
N GLY A 436 16.23 23.64 -19.04
CA GLY A 436 16.97 24.45 -20.00
C GLY A 436 16.20 24.78 -21.29
N CYS A 437 16.91 25.01 -22.39
CA CYS A 437 16.32 25.28 -23.70
C CYS A 437 16.12 23.95 -24.45
N CYS A 438 14.87 23.58 -24.70
CA CYS A 438 14.49 22.28 -25.29
C CYS A 438 14.86 21.04 -24.43
N GLY A 439 15.16 21.18 -23.14
CA GLY A 439 15.53 20.03 -22.32
C GLY A 439 16.95 19.53 -22.61
N ASP A 440 17.90 19.86 -21.75
CA ASP A 440 19.27 19.34 -21.85
C ASP A 440 19.24 17.80 -21.75
N PRO A 441 19.68 17.05 -22.79
CA PRO A 441 19.60 15.59 -22.79
C PRO A 441 20.33 14.95 -21.60
N THR A 442 21.43 15.57 -21.16
CA THR A 442 22.23 15.05 -20.05
C THR A 442 21.48 15.24 -18.73
N ALA A 443 20.97 16.44 -18.46
CA ALA A 443 20.18 16.72 -17.27
C ALA A 443 18.90 15.88 -17.20
N VAL A 444 18.16 15.74 -18.32
CA VAL A 444 16.93 14.92 -18.37
C VAL A 444 17.24 13.47 -18.02
N LYS A 445 18.28 12.90 -18.64
CA LYS A 445 18.70 11.52 -18.37
C LYS A 445 19.15 11.32 -16.93
N GLU A 446 19.95 12.25 -16.39
CA GLU A 446 20.39 12.19 -14.99
C GLU A 446 19.20 12.24 -14.03
N ILE A 447 18.25 13.16 -14.25
CA ILE A 447 17.05 13.29 -13.42
C ILE A 447 16.21 12.00 -13.51
N ALA A 448 16.04 11.43 -14.71
CA ALA A 448 15.29 10.19 -14.89
C ALA A 448 15.94 9.00 -14.18
N GLU A 449 17.27 8.83 -14.32
CA GLU A 449 18.02 7.78 -13.62
C GLU A 449 17.94 7.95 -12.10
N GLU A 450 18.09 9.17 -11.59
CA GLU A 450 18.01 9.45 -10.16
C GLU A 450 16.60 9.23 -9.60
N LEU A 451 15.55 9.70 -10.29
CA LEU A 451 14.16 9.45 -9.92
C LEU A 451 13.85 7.96 -9.91
N GLN A 452 14.31 7.21 -10.92
CA GLN A 452 14.09 5.77 -11.01
C GLN A 452 14.82 5.02 -9.89
N ASN A 453 16.09 5.36 -9.62
CA ASN A 453 16.86 4.73 -8.53
C ASN A 453 16.18 4.95 -7.17
N ARG A 454 15.69 6.17 -6.91
CA ARG A 454 14.97 6.48 -5.67
C ARG A 454 13.61 5.82 -5.58
N LYS A 455 12.88 5.72 -6.69
CA LYS A 455 11.64 4.95 -6.77
C LYS A 455 11.86 3.47 -6.49
N VAL A 456 12.96 2.89 -6.96
CA VAL A 456 13.33 1.50 -6.63
C VAL A 456 13.75 1.37 -5.17
N GLY A 457 14.60 2.28 -4.66
CA GLY A 457 15.19 2.22 -3.32
C GLY A 457 14.35 2.75 -2.16
N ARG A 458 13.31 3.56 -2.42
CA ARG A 458 12.39 4.12 -1.40
C ARG A 458 10.91 3.99 -1.78
N GLY A 459 10.57 3.35 -2.90
CA GLY A 459 9.19 3.18 -3.35
C GLY A 459 8.57 1.82 -2.98
N ASN A 460 7.50 1.44 -3.69
CA ASN A 460 6.78 0.18 -3.44
C ASN A 460 7.64 -1.06 -3.67
N ILE A 461 8.66 -0.97 -4.54
CA ILE A 461 9.64 -2.03 -4.78
C ILE A 461 10.47 -2.27 -3.52
N ALA A 462 11.10 -1.23 -2.97
CA ALA A 462 11.83 -1.32 -1.69
C ALA A 462 10.95 -1.86 -0.55
N GLN A 463 9.67 -1.46 -0.50
CA GLN A 463 8.73 -1.98 0.49
C GLN A 463 8.53 -3.50 0.38
N LEU A 464 8.35 -4.02 -0.85
CA LEU A 464 8.23 -5.46 -1.09
C LEU A 464 9.52 -6.19 -0.71
N ARG A 465 10.69 -5.67 -1.14
CA ARG A 465 12.00 -6.25 -0.81
C ARG A 465 12.25 -6.33 0.69
N ASN A 466 11.87 -5.26 1.42
CA ASN A 466 11.93 -5.23 2.88
C ASN A 466 11.01 -6.30 3.51
N GLN A 467 9.80 -6.49 2.99
CA GLN A 467 8.88 -7.53 3.47
C GLN A 467 9.41 -8.94 3.19
N GLU A 468 10.01 -9.19 2.03
CA GLU A 468 10.66 -10.46 1.69
C GLU A 468 11.80 -10.80 2.66
N ASN A 469 12.71 -9.85 2.87
CA ASN A 469 13.80 -10.01 3.82
C ASN A 469 13.29 -10.22 5.26
N THR A 470 12.26 -9.46 5.66
CA THR A 470 11.66 -9.57 6.99
C THR A 470 11.00 -10.93 7.20
N MET A 471 10.29 -11.45 6.19
CA MET A 471 9.68 -12.78 6.23
C MET A 471 10.73 -13.88 6.40
N ILE A 472 11.85 -13.80 5.67
CA ILE A 472 12.96 -14.76 5.81
C ILE A 472 13.55 -14.71 7.22
N LYS A 473 13.74 -13.51 7.78
CA LYS A 473 14.26 -13.37 9.15
C LYS A 473 13.27 -13.83 10.22
N ALA A 474 11.98 -13.64 9.99
CA ALA A 474 10.94 -14.20 10.85
C ALA A 474 10.97 -15.74 10.83
N MET A 475 11.10 -16.36 9.65
CA MET A 475 11.26 -17.81 9.52
C MET A 475 12.56 -18.32 10.18
N GLU A 476 13.68 -17.61 10.02
CA GLU A 476 14.94 -17.93 10.70
C GLU A 476 14.76 -17.92 12.23
N ALA A 477 14.12 -16.88 12.76
CA ALA A 477 13.81 -16.79 14.18
C ALA A 477 12.87 -17.92 14.63
N ASP A 478 11.87 -18.26 13.83
CA ASP A 478 10.90 -19.32 14.16
C ASP A 478 11.56 -20.70 14.25
N VAL A 479 12.36 -21.06 13.25
CA VAL A 479 13.11 -22.33 13.20
C VAL A 479 14.13 -22.40 14.34
N ARG A 480 14.87 -21.33 14.61
CA ARG A 480 15.81 -21.29 15.75
C ARG A 480 15.10 -21.44 17.08
N THR A 481 13.91 -20.87 17.20
CA THR A 481 13.09 -21.02 18.41
C THR A 481 12.59 -22.46 18.56
N ASP A 482 12.24 -23.16 17.47
CA ASP A 482 11.89 -24.59 17.51
C ASP A 482 13.05 -25.47 17.96
N ILE A 483 14.28 -25.17 17.50
CA ILE A 483 15.50 -25.84 18.00
C ILE A 483 15.64 -25.63 19.52
N PHE A 484 15.43 -24.40 19.99
CA PHE A 484 15.49 -24.08 21.42
C PHE A 484 14.45 -24.87 22.22
N LEU A 485 13.18 -24.85 21.78
CA LEU A 485 12.07 -25.55 22.43
C LEU A 485 12.34 -27.05 22.53
N HIS A 486 12.76 -27.67 21.42
CA HIS A 486 13.11 -29.08 21.37
C HIS A 486 14.26 -29.40 22.34
N LYS A 487 15.34 -28.59 22.36
CA LYS A 487 16.48 -28.77 23.27
C LYS A 487 16.07 -28.68 24.75
N LYS A 488 15.07 -27.88 25.07
CA LYS A 488 14.53 -27.71 26.43
C LYS A 488 13.39 -28.68 26.77
N GLY A 489 12.99 -29.55 25.85
CA GLY A 489 11.87 -30.46 26.02
C GLY A 489 10.53 -29.74 26.23
N ILE A 490 10.36 -28.59 25.56
CA ILE A 490 9.10 -27.83 25.57
C ILE A 490 8.29 -28.26 24.35
N GLU A 491 7.10 -28.79 24.58
CA GLU A 491 6.19 -29.23 23.52
C GLU A 491 5.62 -28.03 22.76
N TYR A 492 5.68 -28.07 21.43
CA TYR A 492 5.01 -27.15 20.53
C TYR A 492 4.43 -27.92 19.33
N PRO A 493 3.17 -27.68 18.92
CA PRO A 493 2.21 -26.72 19.48
C PRO A 493 1.79 -27.08 20.92
N PRO A 494 1.59 -26.08 21.81
CA PRO A 494 1.27 -26.35 23.21
C PRO A 494 -0.13 -26.95 23.39
N SER A 495 -0.27 -27.82 24.39
CA SER A 495 -1.60 -28.30 24.80
C SER A 495 -2.49 -27.15 25.30
N GLN A 496 -3.82 -27.32 25.23
CA GLN A 496 -4.76 -26.34 25.77
C GLN A 496 -4.55 -26.09 27.27
N GLN A 497 -4.14 -27.12 28.04
CA GLN A 497 -3.81 -26.99 29.46
C GLN A 497 -2.57 -26.12 29.65
N THR A 498 -1.53 -26.31 28.83
CA THR A 498 -0.32 -25.47 28.86
C THR A 498 -0.66 -24.02 28.55
N LEU A 499 -1.50 -23.77 27.54
CA LEU A 499 -1.95 -22.41 27.21
C LEU A 499 -2.74 -21.77 28.36
N GLN A 500 -3.64 -22.51 29.01
CA GLN A 500 -4.38 -22.01 30.17
C GLN A 500 -3.45 -21.72 31.37
N ALA A 501 -2.40 -22.52 31.57
CA ALA A 501 -1.42 -22.28 32.62
C ALA A 501 -0.63 -20.98 32.38
N VAL A 502 -0.27 -20.70 31.13
CA VAL A 502 0.52 -19.51 30.75
C VAL A 502 -0.32 -18.24 30.70
N TYR A 503 -1.52 -18.31 30.09
CA TYR A 503 -2.34 -17.13 29.79
C TYR A 503 -3.57 -16.97 30.68
N GLY A 504 -3.92 -17.96 31.51
CA GLY A 504 -5.13 -17.97 32.31
C GLY A 504 -6.39 -18.08 31.44
N LEU A 505 -7.39 -17.23 31.69
CA LEU A 505 -8.67 -17.24 30.97
C LEU A 505 -8.58 -16.61 29.56
N ALA A 506 -7.54 -15.82 29.28
CA ALA A 506 -7.36 -15.12 28.02
C ALA A 506 -6.43 -15.90 27.07
N VAL A 507 -6.82 -17.14 26.75
CA VAL A 507 -6.00 -18.04 25.90
C VAL A 507 -5.94 -17.51 24.47
N PRO A 508 -4.74 -17.29 23.89
CA PRO A 508 -4.63 -16.92 22.49
C PRO A 508 -5.06 -18.09 21.59
N THR A 509 -5.77 -17.78 20.51
CA THR A 509 -6.09 -18.77 19.48
C THR A 509 -4.87 -18.95 18.58
N LEU A 510 -4.40 -20.19 18.45
CA LEU A 510 -3.36 -20.52 17.48
C LEU A 510 -3.92 -20.40 16.05
N PRO A 511 -3.12 -19.97 15.07
CA PRO A 511 -3.55 -19.94 13.68
C PRO A 511 -4.00 -21.33 13.18
N PRO A 512 -5.03 -21.42 12.31
CA PRO A 512 -5.38 -22.67 11.64
C PRO A 512 -4.20 -23.13 10.76
N GLY A 513 -3.84 -24.41 10.84
CA GLY A 513 -2.61 -24.95 10.21
C GLY A 513 -1.39 -24.96 11.14
N GLY A 514 -1.57 -25.12 12.45
CA GLY A 514 -0.53 -25.12 13.48
C GLY A 514 0.56 -26.21 13.38
N THR A 515 0.65 -26.92 12.25
CA THR A 515 1.76 -27.80 11.91
C THR A 515 2.82 -27.00 11.16
N HIS A 516 3.98 -26.85 11.79
CA HIS A 516 5.24 -26.25 11.35
C HIS A 516 5.33 -25.83 9.87
N GLY A 517 5.65 -24.55 9.62
CA GLY A 517 6.11 -24.09 8.31
C GLY A 517 5.06 -23.86 7.21
N GLU A 518 3.79 -24.20 7.43
CA GLU A 518 2.74 -23.87 6.46
C GLU A 518 2.44 -22.36 6.51
N THR A 519 2.96 -21.64 5.53
CA THR A 519 2.60 -20.25 5.28
C THR A 519 1.21 -20.23 4.62
N LEU A 520 0.29 -19.42 5.14
CA LEU A 520 -1.05 -19.26 4.58
C LEU A 520 -1.00 -18.93 3.08
N HIS A 521 0.02 -18.15 2.71
CA HIS A 521 0.33 -17.77 1.34
C HIS A 521 1.75 -18.22 0.95
N ALA A 522 2.00 -19.52 0.87
CA ALA A 522 3.22 -20.04 0.30
C ALA A 522 3.42 -19.49 -1.13
N GLY A 523 4.62 -18.96 -1.41
CA GLY A 523 4.90 -18.30 -2.70
C GLY A 523 4.10 -17.01 -2.93
N ALA A 524 3.84 -16.23 -1.87
CA ALA A 524 3.21 -14.91 -1.97
C ALA A 524 3.95 -13.98 -2.95
N SER A 525 5.28 -14.08 -2.97
CA SER A 525 6.17 -13.45 -3.95
C SER A 525 7.10 -14.50 -4.55
N GLU A 526 7.53 -14.26 -5.78
CA GLU A 526 8.50 -15.10 -6.50
C GLU A 526 9.34 -14.24 -7.43
N GLN A 527 10.59 -14.62 -7.65
CA GLN A 527 11.44 -13.97 -8.64
C GLN A 527 11.03 -14.42 -10.05
N MET A 528 11.05 -13.48 -10.99
CA MET A 528 10.56 -13.70 -12.35
C MET A 528 11.61 -13.33 -13.40
N ASP A 529 11.75 -14.20 -14.39
CA ASP A 529 12.63 -13.95 -15.54
C ASP A 529 12.18 -12.74 -16.35
N THR A 530 13.11 -12.12 -17.08
CA THR A 530 12.77 -11.03 -17.99
C THR A 530 12.12 -11.56 -19.27
N LYS A 531 10.94 -11.05 -19.61
CA LYS A 531 10.24 -11.34 -20.87
C LYS A 531 10.16 -10.10 -21.74
N ASN A 532 10.32 -10.27 -23.05
CA ASN A 532 10.26 -9.18 -24.02
C ASN A 532 9.18 -9.48 -25.05
N PHE A 533 8.30 -8.49 -25.28
CA PHE A 533 7.24 -8.56 -26.27
C PHE A 533 7.36 -7.42 -27.26
N SER A 534 7.15 -7.73 -28.54
CA SER A 534 6.88 -6.70 -29.55
C SER A 534 5.40 -6.36 -29.49
N ILE A 535 5.10 -5.10 -29.17
CA ILE A 535 3.73 -4.59 -29.03
C ILE A 535 3.36 -3.57 -30.11
N VAL A 536 4.11 -3.58 -31.21
CA VAL A 536 3.89 -2.72 -32.38
C VAL A 536 2.48 -2.95 -32.94
N ASN A 537 1.71 -1.87 -33.09
CA ASN A 537 0.43 -1.93 -33.79
C ASN A 537 0.67 -1.90 -35.32
N ALA A 538 -0.17 -2.54 -36.15
CA ALA A 538 -0.02 -2.49 -37.60
C ALA A 538 -0.20 -1.06 -38.15
N CYS A 539 -0.96 -0.20 -37.46
CA CYS A 539 -0.99 1.23 -37.75
C CYS A 539 0.37 1.88 -37.52
N ASP A 540 1.11 1.47 -36.48
CA ASP A 540 2.47 1.95 -36.20
C ASP A 540 3.46 1.49 -37.28
N GLN A 541 3.24 0.31 -37.88
CA GLN A 541 4.04 -0.22 -39.00
C GLN A 541 3.88 0.57 -40.29
N CYS A 542 2.79 1.32 -40.47
CA CYS A 542 2.60 2.19 -41.64
C CYS A 542 3.68 3.29 -41.70
N CYS A 543 4.24 3.66 -40.55
CA CYS A 543 5.46 4.42 -40.47
C CYS A 543 6.64 3.44 -40.35
N PHE A 544 7.42 3.25 -41.42
CA PHE A 544 8.49 2.25 -41.56
C PHE A 544 9.63 2.27 -40.52
N CYS A 545 9.54 3.10 -39.48
CA CYS A 545 10.58 3.27 -38.46
C CYS A 545 10.06 3.19 -37.02
N THR A 546 8.80 2.79 -36.79
CA THR A 546 8.25 2.65 -35.42
C THR A 546 8.56 1.28 -34.83
N SER A 547 9.19 1.25 -33.67
CA SER A 547 9.29 0.09 -32.78
C SER A 547 8.59 0.39 -31.46
N HIS A 548 7.80 -0.56 -30.97
CA HIS A 548 7.12 -0.48 -29.69
C HIS A 548 7.34 -1.82 -28.97
N THR A 549 8.02 -1.78 -27.83
CA THR A 549 8.42 -2.99 -27.08
C THR A 549 7.97 -2.89 -25.64
N LEU A 550 7.52 -4.02 -25.09
CA LEU A 550 7.21 -4.21 -23.68
C LEU A 550 8.22 -5.19 -23.09
N GLU A 551 9.00 -4.73 -22.11
CA GLU A 551 9.88 -5.58 -21.31
C GLU A 551 9.25 -5.75 -19.92
N LEU A 552 9.03 -7.00 -19.51
CA LEU A 552 8.56 -7.35 -18.18
C LEU A 552 9.74 -7.94 -17.42
N ASN A 553 10.35 -7.15 -16.53
CA ASN A 553 11.40 -7.63 -15.63
C ASN A 553 10.81 -8.02 -14.27
N ASP A 554 11.64 -8.40 -13.30
CA ASP A 554 11.17 -8.87 -11.98
C ASP A 554 10.33 -7.86 -11.19
N GLU A 555 10.50 -6.55 -11.43
CA GLU A 555 9.96 -5.48 -10.58
C GLU A 555 8.96 -4.55 -11.29
N GLU A 556 9.13 -4.35 -12.59
CA GLU A 556 8.38 -3.37 -13.37
C GLU A 556 8.17 -3.79 -14.83
N ALA A 557 7.12 -3.22 -15.42
CA ALA A 557 6.87 -3.22 -16.85
C ALA A 557 7.52 -1.98 -17.48
N ILE A 558 8.34 -2.17 -18.51
CA ILE A 558 9.02 -1.09 -19.23
C ILE A 558 8.49 -1.03 -20.67
N PHE A 559 7.81 0.06 -20.98
CA PHE A 559 7.29 0.38 -22.30
C PHE A 559 8.29 1.26 -23.04
N ARG A 560 8.65 0.88 -24.26
CA ARG A 560 9.54 1.69 -25.11
C ARG A 560 8.91 1.89 -26.47
N LEU A 561 8.64 3.14 -26.81
CA LEU A 561 8.23 3.57 -28.13
C LEU A 561 9.38 4.32 -28.77
N LYS A 562 9.73 3.96 -30.00
CA LYS A 562 10.74 4.67 -30.79
C LYS A 562 10.26 4.77 -32.23
N ASN A 563 10.19 5.97 -32.77
CA ASN A 563 9.99 6.24 -34.19
C ASN A 563 10.91 7.40 -34.63
N CYS A 564 10.79 7.86 -35.87
CA CYS A 564 11.63 8.95 -36.40
C CYS A 564 11.51 10.26 -35.61
N CYS A 565 10.41 10.46 -34.91
CA CYS A 565 10.07 11.71 -34.23
C CYS A 565 10.01 11.62 -32.71
N VAL A 566 9.81 10.43 -32.17
CA VAL A 566 9.52 10.22 -30.76
C VAL A 566 10.33 9.05 -30.25
N GLN A 567 11.01 9.27 -29.13
CA GLN A 567 11.50 8.18 -28.28
C GLN A 567 10.89 8.38 -26.90
N ALA A 568 10.08 7.42 -26.45
CA ALA A 568 9.44 7.42 -25.15
C ALA A 568 9.81 6.13 -24.41
N THR A 569 10.18 6.25 -23.13
CA THR A 569 10.36 5.11 -22.22
C THR A 569 9.53 5.37 -20.98
N SER A 570 8.61 4.46 -20.67
CA SER A 570 7.78 4.49 -19.47
C SER A 570 8.06 3.26 -18.60
N ARG A 571 8.10 3.45 -17.28
CA ARG A 571 8.43 2.40 -16.30
C ARG A 571 7.37 2.32 -15.21
N GLU A 572 6.61 1.24 -15.19
CA GLU A 572 5.49 1.03 -14.26
C GLU A 572 5.74 -0.16 -13.33
N PRO A 573 5.81 0.04 -12.00
CA PRO A 573 5.84 -1.04 -11.03
C PRO A 573 4.55 -1.86 -11.06
N TYR A 574 4.66 -3.17 -10.84
CA TYR A 574 3.49 -4.06 -10.82
C TYR A 574 2.41 -3.68 -9.79
N ALA A 575 2.81 -3.00 -8.71
CA ALA A 575 1.91 -2.45 -7.71
C ALA A 575 1.00 -1.30 -8.21
N GLN A 576 1.35 -0.67 -9.34
CA GLN A 576 0.69 0.52 -9.90
C GLN A 576 -0.02 0.26 -11.24
N LEU A 577 0.08 -0.93 -11.84
CA LEU A 577 -0.51 -1.23 -13.15
C LEU A 577 -2.04 -1.09 -13.24
N GLY A 578 -2.74 -1.10 -12.10
CA GLY A 578 -4.20 -1.09 -12.07
C GLY A 578 -4.80 -2.38 -12.62
N SER A 579 -5.79 -2.28 -13.51
CA SER A 579 -6.34 -3.46 -14.22
C SER A 579 -5.43 -3.84 -15.38
N VAL A 580 -5.30 -5.13 -15.72
CA VAL A 580 -4.43 -5.61 -16.82
C VAL A 580 -5.11 -6.68 -17.68
N GLU A 581 -6.43 -6.59 -17.79
CA GLU A 581 -7.26 -7.59 -18.45
C GLU A 581 -7.36 -7.34 -19.96
N PRO A 582 -7.56 -8.39 -20.77
CA PRO A 582 -7.82 -8.23 -22.19
C PRO A 582 -9.19 -7.56 -22.38
N ILE A 583 -9.21 -6.49 -23.16
CA ILE A 583 -10.40 -5.81 -23.63
C ILE A 583 -10.61 -6.19 -25.07
N SER A 584 -11.76 -6.79 -25.37
CA SER A 584 -12.17 -7.04 -26.75
C SER A 584 -13.02 -5.89 -27.28
N GLY A 585 -12.75 -5.47 -28.51
CA GLY A 585 -13.50 -4.46 -29.24
C GLY A 585 -13.81 -4.92 -30.67
N CYS A 586 -14.63 -4.15 -31.39
CA CYS A 586 -15.01 -4.44 -32.77
C CYS A 586 -15.61 -5.86 -32.94
N MET A 587 -16.65 -6.20 -32.17
CA MET A 587 -17.29 -7.54 -32.20
C MET A 587 -16.30 -8.68 -31.91
N GLY A 588 -15.27 -8.41 -31.11
CA GLY A 588 -14.23 -9.37 -30.77
C GLY A 588 -13.15 -9.55 -31.84
N LEU A 589 -13.11 -8.72 -32.89
CA LEU A 589 -12.06 -8.77 -33.92
C LEU A 589 -10.74 -8.14 -33.47
N CYS A 590 -10.78 -7.23 -32.49
CA CYS A 590 -9.62 -6.56 -31.94
C CYS A 590 -9.57 -6.82 -30.43
N SER A 591 -8.38 -7.12 -29.90
CA SER A 591 -8.14 -7.20 -28.46
C SER A 591 -6.92 -6.37 -28.07
N SER A 592 -7.00 -5.75 -26.90
CA SER A 592 -5.89 -4.99 -26.32
C SER A 592 -5.82 -5.22 -24.83
N VAL A 593 -4.65 -5.08 -24.22
CA VAL A 593 -4.50 -5.03 -22.77
C VAL A 593 -4.41 -3.56 -22.37
N HIS A 594 -5.21 -3.12 -21.40
CA HIS A 594 -5.11 -1.76 -20.85
C HIS A 594 -4.53 -1.88 -19.45
N THR A 595 -3.53 -1.06 -19.16
CA THR A 595 -3.12 -0.67 -17.81
C THR A 595 -3.75 0.69 -17.50
N ASP A 596 -3.55 1.22 -16.29
CA ASP A 596 -4.03 2.57 -15.95
C ASP A 596 -3.39 3.68 -16.81
N GLN A 597 -2.19 3.44 -17.33
CA GLN A 597 -1.38 4.44 -18.04
C GLN A 597 -1.10 4.06 -19.49
N ASN A 598 -1.14 2.77 -19.85
CA ASN A 598 -0.74 2.29 -21.17
C ASN A 598 -1.80 1.40 -21.82
N GLN A 599 -1.94 1.53 -23.15
CA GLN A 599 -2.75 0.66 -23.99
C GLN A 599 -1.85 -0.19 -24.89
N ILE A 600 -1.95 -1.52 -24.75
CA ILE A 600 -1.15 -2.52 -25.47
C ILE A 600 -2.03 -3.17 -26.54
N CYS A 601 -1.74 -2.91 -27.82
CA CYS A 601 -2.51 -3.44 -28.96
C CYS A 601 -1.58 -4.00 -30.06
N PRO A 602 -0.97 -5.18 -29.85
CA PRO A 602 -0.06 -5.78 -30.83
C PRO A 602 -0.80 -6.12 -32.14
N GLY A 603 -0.21 -5.77 -33.29
CA GLY A 603 -0.85 -5.90 -34.60
C GLY A 603 -2.05 -4.95 -34.72
N LEU A 604 -3.23 -5.40 -35.13
CA LEU A 604 -4.47 -4.59 -35.05
C LEU A 604 -5.37 -5.05 -33.88
N GLY A 605 -4.75 -5.61 -32.84
CA GLY A 605 -5.47 -6.38 -31.82
C GLY A 605 -5.95 -7.75 -32.30
N CYS A 606 -5.63 -8.16 -33.53
CA CYS A 606 -6.00 -9.47 -34.08
C CYS A 606 -5.17 -10.62 -33.49
N SER A 607 -4.06 -10.33 -32.81
CA SER A 607 -3.23 -11.35 -32.17
C SER A 607 -3.76 -11.69 -30.77
N HIS A 608 -4.96 -12.27 -30.71
CA HIS A 608 -5.61 -12.64 -29.45
C HIS A 608 -4.72 -13.49 -28.54
N ALA A 609 -3.94 -14.41 -29.14
CA ALA A 609 -3.00 -15.24 -28.39
C ALA A 609 -1.94 -14.41 -27.67
N LEU A 610 -1.31 -13.45 -28.36
CA LEU A 610 -0.30 -12.57 -27.77
C LEU A 610 -0.91 -11.61 -26.74
N VAL A 611 -2.10 -11.07 -27.00
CA VAL A 611 -2.82 -10.20 -26.05
C VAL A 611 -3.13 -10.97 -24.76
N ASN A 612 -3.63 -12.20 -24.88
CA ASN A 612 -3.93 -13.04 -23.73
C ASN A 612 -2.66 -13.48 -22.99
N GLU A 613 -1.57 -13.75 -23.70
CA GLU A 613 -0.26 -14.05 -23.10
C GLU A 613 0.24 -12.86 -22.28
N ILE A 614 0.24 -11.66 -22.87
CA ILE A 614 0.65 -10.42 -22.19
C ILE A 614 -0.24 -10.14 -20.97
N ALA A 615 -1.57 -10.24 -21.11
CA ALA A 615 -2.50 -10.01 -20.01
C ALA A 615 -2.30 -11.02 -18.87
N THR A 616 -2.14 -12.30 -19.21
CA THR A 616 -1.91 -13.38 -18.23
C THR A 616 -0.60 -13.15 -17.49
N GLU A 617 0.46 -12.81 -18.22
CA GLU A 617 1.76 -12.52 -17.63
C GLU A 617 1.68 -11.29 -16.71
N LEU A 618 1.15 -10.16 -17.19
CA LEU A 618 1.00 -8.93 -16.38
C LEU A 618 0.14 -9.17 -15.13
N GLN A 619 -0.96 -9.91 -15.24
CA GLN A 619 -1.81 -10.23 -14.10
C GLN A 619 -1.07 -11.13 -13.10
N HIS A 620 -0.30 -12.11 -13.58
CA HIS A 620 0.53 -12.96 -12.73
C HIS A 620 1.57 -12.14 -11.97
N ARG A 621 2.32 -11.26 -12.65
CA ARG A 621 3.30 -10.36 -12.00
C ARG A 621 2.64 -9.39 -11.04
N LYS A 622 1.49 -8.82 -11.39
CA LYS A 622 0.69 -7.97 -10.49
C LYS A 622 0.29 -8.68 -9.21
N VAL A 623 -0.12 -9.95 -9.29
CA VAL A 623 -0.49 -10.74 -8.10
C VAL A 623 0.73 -11.05 -7.22
N LYS A 624 1.88 -11.35 -7.85
CA LYS A 624 3.08 -11.86 -7.18
C LYS A 624 4.11 -10.80 -6.77
N ARG A 625 4.09 -9.62 -7.39
CA ARG A 625 5.00 -8.49 -7.15
C ARG A 625 4.28 -7.19 -6.84
N GLY A 626 2.94 -7.16 -6.94
CA GLY A 626 2.13 -5.98 -6.64
C GLY A 626 1.57 -5.95 -5.21
N ASN A 627 0.52 -5.16 -5.01
CA ASN A 627 -0.10 -4.95 -3.69
C ASN A 627 -0.69 -6.22 -3.07
N ILE A 628 -1.13 -7.19 -3.90
CA ILE A 628 -1.67 -8.46 -3.41
C ILE A 628 -0.57 -9.28 -2.71
N ALA A 629 0.61 -9.39 -3.33
CA ALA A 629 1.76 -10.04 -2.72
C ALA A 629 2.12 -9.38 -1.38
N GLN A 630 2.19 -8.04 -1.34
CA GLN A 630 2.49 -7.32 -0.10
C GLN A 630 1.50 -7.63 1.03
N ILE A 631 0.19 -7.67 0.73
CA ILE A 631 -0.84 -8.06 1.69
C ILE A 631 -0.59 -9.48 2.18
N ARG A 632 -0.44 -10.44 1.27
CA ARG A 632 -0.21 -11.86 1.61
C ARG A 632 1.04 -12.07 2.45
N MET A 633 2.10 -11.31 2.17
CA MET A 633 3.34 -11.35 2.95
C MET A 633 3.15 -10.77 4.35
N GLN A 634 2.44 -9.64 4.49
CA GLN A 634 2.08 -9.10 5.81
C GLN A 634 1.24 -10.10 6.60
N GLU A 635 0.30 -10.78 5.95
CA GLU A 635 -0.54 -11.79 6.58
C GLU A 635 0.28 -12.97 7.11
N ASN A 636 1.20 -13.50 6.30
CA ASN A 636 2.14 -14.53 6.74
C ASN A 636 3.01 -14.03 7.91
N LEU A 637 3.54 -12.81 7.82
CA LEU A 637 4.42 -12.25 8.84
C LEU A 637 3.71 -12.07 10.19
N ILE A 638 2.46 -11.62 10.20
CA ILE A 638 1.64 -11.54 11.43
C ILE A 638 1.54 -12.91 12.09
N LEU A 639 1.29 -13.97 11.31
CA LEU A 639 1.17 -15.33 11.83
C LEU A 639 2.47 -15.80 12.47
N GLU A 640 3.61 -15.57 11.82
CA GLU A 640 4.93 -15.91 12.36
C GLU A 640 5.25 -15.14 13.65
N ILE A 641 4.93 -13.85 13.71
CA ILE A 641 5.11 -13.05 14.93
C ILE A 641 4.26 -13.57 16.07
N ILE A 642 3.01 -13.99 15.81
CA ILE A 642 2.14 -14.57 16.84
C ILE A 642 2.70 -15.91 17.32
N LYS A 643 3.14 -16.79 16.41
CA LYS A 643 3.78 -18.07 16.76
C LYS A 643 5.01 -17.83 17.64
N LEU A 644 5.92 -16.96 17.21
CA LEU A 644 7.09 -16.56 17.99
C LEU A 644 6.69 -16.03 19.37
N GLY A 645 5.72 -15.13 19.44
CA GLY A 645 5.20 -14.59 20.70
C GLY A 645 4.83 -15.68 21.70
N ILE A 646 4.10 -16.70 21.25
CA ILE A 646 3.68 -17.86 22.05
C ILE A 646 4.87 -18.73 22.43
N LYS A 647 5.75 -19.05 21.48
CA LYS A 647 6.96 -19.85 21.74
C LYS A 647 7.84 -19.22 22.83
N TYR A 648 8.03 -17.91 22.78
CA TYR A 648 8.79 -17.19 23.82
C TYR A 648 8.08 -17.17 25.16
N ASP A 649 6.75 -17.05 25.20
CA ASP A 649 6.00 -17.14 26.47
C ASP A 649 6.15 -18.53 27.12
N LEU A 650 6.13 -19.59 26.32
CA LEU A 650 6.39 -20.96 26.81
C LEU A 650 7.80 -21.10 27.38
N ILE A 651 8.81 -20.54 26.68
CA ILE A 651 10.21 -20.55 27.13
C ILE A 651 10.36 -19.80 28.45
N LEU A 652 9.85 -18.57 28.52
CA LEU A 652 9.91 -17.74 29.74
C LEU A 652 9.23 -18.43 30.91
N HIS A 653 8.05 -19.01 30.69
CA HIS A 653 7.33 -19.76 31.72
C HIS A 653 8.14 -20.96 32.22
N LYS A 654 8.78 -21.73 31.32
CA LYS A 654 9.64 -22.87 31.68
C LYS A 654 10.88 -22.45 32.47
N GLU A 655 11.47 -21.30 32.14
CA GLU A 655 12.63 -20.72 32.82
C GLU A 655 12.26 -19.95 34.10
N GLY A 656 10.97 -19.89 34.47
CA GLY A 656 10.49 -19.18 35.67
C GLY A 656 10.62 -17.65 35.56
N ILE A 657 10.67 -17.12 34.34
CA ILE A 657 10.84 -15.70 34.08
C ILE A 657 9.48 -15.03 33.94
N GLN A 658 9.14 -14.17 34.90
CA GLN A 658 7.90 -13.41 34.87
C GLN A 658 7.90 -12.36 33.75
N TYR A 659 6.84 -12.36 32.93
CA TYR A 659 6.53 -11.34 31.93
C TYR A 659 5.07 -10.87 32.10
N PRO A 660 4.75 -9.56 31.97
CA PRO A 660 5.68 -8.45 31.75
C PRO A 660 6.66 -8.24 32.93
N PRO A 661 7.89 -7.76 32.68
CA PRO A 661 8.87 -7.52 33.75
C PRO A 661 8.46 -6.34 34.63
N ALA A 662 8.87 -6.37 35.90
CA ALA A 662 8.79 -5.20 36.78
C ALA A 662 9.66 -4.04 36.25
N GLN A 663 9.27 -2.80 36.51
CA GLN A 663 9.99 -1.61 36.04
C GLN A 663 11.46 -1.58 36.50
N GLU A 664 11.75 -2.04 37.72
CA GLU A 664 13.12 -2.17 38.23
C GLU A 664 13.95 -3.13 37.38
N LYS A 665 13.35 -4.24 36.93
CA LYS A 665 14.00 -5.22 36.06
C LYS A 665 14.24 -4.65 34.66
N MET A 666 13.30 -3.85 34.13
CA MET A 666 13.49 -3.10 32.88
C MET A 666 14.67 -2.12 33.01
N THR A 667 14.71 -1.30 34.06
CA THR A 667 15.80 -0.35 34.29
C THR A 667 17.15 -1.04 34.49
N ALA A 668 17.18 -2.19 35.17
CA ALA A 668 18.40 -2.97 35.37
C ALA A 668 18.88 -3.72 34.10
N LEU A 669 18.02 -3.90 33.11
CA LEU A 669 18.36 -4.53 31.83
C LEU A 669 18.75 -3.50 30.76
N PHE A 670 18.06 -2.36 30.74
CA PHE A 670 18.08 -1.44 29.60
C PHE A 670 18.49 0.01 29.97
N GLY A 671 18.71 0.31 31.25
CA GLY A 671 19.09 1.65 31.73
C GLY A 671 17.90 2.53 32.17
N GLN A 672 18.20 3.75 32.61
CA GLN A 672 17.19 4.72 33.05
C GLN A 672 16.42 5.32 31.86
N GLY A 673 15.11 5.54 32.01
CA GLY A 673 14.25 6.23 31.03
C GLY A 673 13.33 5.35 30.17
N LEU A 674 13.49 4.03 30.22
CA LEU A 674 12.64 3.08 29.47
C LEU A 674 11.49 2.57 30.35
N GLY A 675 10.44 3.38 30.46
CA GLY A 675 9.16 2.92 30.99
C GLY A 675 8.40 2.14 29.91
N LEU A 676 7.87 0.97 30.23
CA LEU A 676 6.76 0.42 29.43
C LEU A 676 5.64 1.45 29.56
N GLY A 677 5.28 2.14 28.47
CA GLY A 677 4.13 3.03 28.46
C GLY A 677 2.90 2.29 29.02
N SER A 678 1.93 3.02 29.58
CA SER A 678 0.72 2.46 30.20
C SER A 678 -0.12 1.56 29.26
N THR A 679 0.29 1.41 28.01
CA THR A 679 -0.29 0.55 26.97
C THR A 679 0.15 -0.92 27.06
N CYS A 680 1.11 -1.30 27.90
CA CYS A 680 1.49 -2.72 28.07
C CYS A 680 0.51 -3.56 28.91
N ASP A 681 -0.73 -3.14 29.07
CA ASP A 681 -1.79 -3.98 29.68
C ASP A 681 -2.30 -4.99 28.64
N VAL A 682 -1.46 -5.97 28.33
CA VAL A 682 -1.67 -7.06 27.34
C VAL A 682 -3.00 -7.80 27.56
N ARG A 683 -3.59 -7.74 28.77
CA ARG A 683 -4.88 -8.34 29.09
C ARG A 683 -6.08 -7.64 28.44
N ARG A 684 -6.01 -6.33 28.14
CA ARG A 684 -7.13 -5.61 27.51
C ARG A 684 -7.21 -5.81 26.00
N ASP A 685 -6.07 -5.84 25.31
CA ASP A 685 -6.06 -5.85 23.83
C ASP A 685 -6.43 -7.20 23.20
N ILE A 686 -6.15 -8.33 23.88
CA ILE A 686 -6.58 -9.66 23.41
C ILE A 686 -8.11 -9.75 23.40
N THR A 687 -8.77 -9.15 24.40
CA THR A 687 -10.24 -9.18 24.53
C THR A 687 -10.92 -8.27 23.50
N PHE A 688 -10.36 -7.11 23.19
CA PHE A 688 -10.93 -6.14 22.25
C PHE A 688 -10.83 -6.59 20.77
N HIS A 689 -9.82 -7.38 20.42
CA HIS A 689 -9.65 -7.89 19.05
C HIS A 689 -10.39 -9.21 18.77
N LEU A 690 -10.73 -10.00 19.80
CA LEU A 690 -11.52 -11.22 19.62
C LEU A 690 -13.03 -10.97 19.43
N SER A 691 -13.56 -9.84 19.94
CA SER A 691 -14.98 -9.46 19.73
C SER A 691 -15.33 -9.09 18.28
N LEU A 692 -14.33 -8.89 17.40
CA LEU A 692 -14.52 -8.65 15.97
C LEU A 692 -14.42 -9.94 15.13
N ILE A 693 -14.14 -11.08 15.75
CA ILE A 693 -13.97 -12.39 15.09
C ILE A 693 -15.14 -13.34 15.39
N SER A 694 -15.98 -13.04 16.39
CA SER A 694 -17.24 -13.76 16.59
C SER A 694 -18.29 -13.34 15.56
N ASN A 695 -18.43 -14.14 14.51
CA ASN A 695 -19.61 -14.18 13.65
C ASN A 695 -20.86 -14.31 14.55
N PRO A 696 -21.79 -13.34 14.62
CA PRO A 696 -23.14 -13.68 15.01
C PRO A 696 -23.72 -14.40 13.81
N SER A 697 -23.70 -15.73 13.84
CA SER A 697 -24.55 -16.53 12.97
C SER A 697 -25.98 -16.04 13.19
N MET A 698 -26.48 -15.17 12.31
CA MET A 698 -27.90 -14.89 12.22
C MET A 698 -28.56 -16.21 11.84
N VAL A 699 -29.09 -16.89 12.85
CA VAL A 699 -30.09 -17.93 12.67
C VAL A 699 -31.30 -17.23 12.08
N VAL A 700 -31.37 -17.19 10.75
CA VAL A 700 -32.60 -16.88 10.03
C VAL A 700 -33.53 -18.05 10.30
N SER A 701 -34.42 -17.88 11.26
CA SER A 701 -35.54 -18.79 11.49
C SER A 701 -36.41 -18.79 10.24
N GLU A 702 -36.31 -19.83 9.43
CA GLU A 702 -37.35 -20.18 8.46
C GLU A 702 -38.68 -20.34 9.20
N LYS A 703 -39.61 -19.42 8.96
CA LYS A 703 -41.04 -19.61 9.27
C LYS A 703 -41.87 -19.23 8.04
N ASN A 704 -42.27 -20.29 7.34
CA ASN A 704 -43.62 -20.55 6.82
C ASN A 704 -44.29 -19.48 5.93
N GLY A 705 -44.34 -19.81 4.63
CA GLY A 705 -45.61 -19.98 3.91
C GLY A 705 -46.40 -18.73 3.50
N MET A 706 -46.21 -18.29 2.25
CA MET A 706 -47.22 -17.51 1.52
C MET A 706 -48.07 -18.44 0.64
N PRO A 707 -49.41 -18.26 0.58
CA PRO A 707 -50.30 -19.01 -0.31
C PRO A 707 -50.33 -18.39 -1.72
N PRO A 708 -50.84 -19.13 -2.74
CA PRO A 708 -50.89 -18.63 -4.10
C PRO A 708 -52.04 -17.63 -4.28
N PHE A 709 -51.77 -16.56 -5.02
CA PHE A 709 -52.79 -15.67 -5.55
C PHE A 709 -53.42 -16.31 -6.80
N ASN A 710 -54.77 -16.35 -6.80
CA ASN A 710 -55.58 -16.33 -8.02
C ASN A 710 -55.69 -14.89 -8.53
#